data_AF-A0A653XW64-F1
#
_entry.id   AF-A0A653XW64-F1
#
_cell.length_a   1.000
_cell.length_b   1.000
_cell.length_c   1.000
_cell.angle_alpha   90.00
_cell.angle_beta   90.00
_cell.angle_gamma   90.00
#
_symmetry.space_group_name_H-M   'P 1'
#
loop_
_entity.id
_entity.type
_entity.pdbx_description
1 polymer ?
#
loop_
_entity_poly.entity_id
_entity_poly.type
_entity_poly.pdbx_seq_one_letter_code
_entity_poly.pdbx_strand_id
1 'polypeptide(L)'
;MSPSDVTPSATTSHRPATTPARLRAPSPPAEPPTGSLPILASLAPVVGSVALFAITGSPVTLVFAALGPLIAVAGYIDARWTRRRRGRRARAAYDAAAQELEQDIARAHVEEREELRALHPAGRLLGVIDGPDRARWRVPEARRTLVCVGRGETRSAVRVDAGADDDRWEWAARLSEAPVVVEAVEGIGIVGGKVFARAVARSILLQLARQLPPQAAQFSGEPAASDDRTWAFLEDLPHRAVSDPADPMPGGRPAEPTLVSVVERWEAVGSAAGRSGGRPPTGGVLVALSDTVELIPTRCRHLLVLDTDGQTVLADGTGASTSVPVSPTLLAEAEAEHVVEALTAAALTTGESPTLSSLPTDVAFAQVHPVRGRRPSVGSDWRPDALRVAVGTGVEGVQLLDLGADGPHALVGGTTGSGKSELLITWITALAAQCSPQELSLLLVDCKGGASFQAVETLPHVVGMVTDLEPGAADRVVSSLRAELRHRERVLAGHGARHLLDPVLLPEHRPARLVVVVDEFQALLDASPHLHQVFADLAARGRSLGLHLILCSQRPAAVAADAILANCTLRLSLRVTSRPDSAAILGVPDAAAIPAGTPGRCIVWNGDRRLVFQSAVTTSDDILAVRERWRDAPAPRRPWLDPLPARLALSAVSAIEAGRAGGSESTGVDCPPGEGIVFGLADLPEEQAQRPAVWCPEHDGSLLVLGTGRSGRTTLLDTLEVGARDRFRVERVGQDAEQAWDTVMALSDPLRPTERTLLLVDDVESLLATAGDEHGAALRDALLGLLRDGGRRGISVVLVASRLGGVVHRFSAQLSSTLVLRLADRQDHLVAGAPASCFDPRRPAGRAHWQDSEVQIALAPPSPASPSSAPGVHRWRPSPQRATVIVTRATGAARAMLQRSTGTERRVRLIEPAAQLFPSAPLAGVAGVESDVLEDDAAIVVLVDPETWLSGRLVVGRDLPPSTAGADLVVHGCSAADFRQVTRSRELPPLLGYASGRAWWWRAGQEAMRVDLLGS
;
A
#
# COMPACT_ATOMS: atom_id res chain seq x y z
N MET A 1 13.92 71.60 51.62
CA MET A 1 15.30 71.07 51.70
C MET A 1 15.22 69.81 52.55
N SER A 2 15.30 68.58 52.07
CA SER A 2 15.42 68.02 50.72
C SER A 2 14.71 66.65 50.76
N PRO A 3 13.96 66.24 49.72
CA PRO A 3 13.30 64.96 49.66
C PRO A 3 14.24 63.95 48.96
N SER A 4 15.06 63.25 49.72
CA SER A 4 15.96 62.23 49.18
C SER A 4 16.39 61.32 50.32
N ASP A 5 15.55 60.31 50.58
CA ASP A 5 15.92 58.98 51.11
C ASP A 5 14.65 58.22 51.49
N VAL A 6 13.84 57.89 50.49
CA VAL A 6 12.89 56.78 50.59
C VAL A 6 13.34 55.77 49.53
N THR A 7 14.18 54.83 49.94
CA THR A 7 14.47 53.63 49.15
C THR A 7 13.21 52.77 49.09
N PRO A 8 12.61 52.53 47.90
CA PRO A 8 11.58 51.51 47.77
C PRO A 8 12.28 50.15 47.84
N SER A 9 12.23 49.53 49.03
CA SER A 9 12.56 48.12 49.20
C SER A 9 11.36 47.27 48.80
N ALA A 10 11.65 46.15 48.13
CA ALA A 10 10.77 45.02 47.80
C ALA A 10 9.92 45.10 46.52
N THR A 11 10.56 45.30 45.37
CA THR A 11 10.22 44.55 44.14
C THR A 11 11.42 43.67 43.80
N THR A 12 11.33 42.39 44.14
CA THR A 12 12.38 41.40 43.86
C THR A 12 12.48 41.18 42.34
N SER A 13 13.35 41.94 41.67
CA SER A 13 13.80 41.59 40.33
C SER A 13 14.68 40.33 40.45
N HIS A 14 14.08 39.15 40.31
CA HIS A 14 14.81 37.89 40.23
C HIS A 14 15.51 37.81 38.87
N ARG A 15 16.68 38.46 38.79
CA ARG A 15 17.55 38.44 37.61
C ARG A 15 18.50 37.24 37.69
N PRO A 16 18.78 36.53 36.59
CA PRO A 16 19.97 35.70 36.49
C PRO A 16 21.23 36.58 36.65
N ALA A 17 22.29 36.02 37.24
CA ALA A 17 23.54 36.75 37.49
C ALA A 17 24.30 37.06 36.19
N THR A 18 23.87 38.09 35.45
CA THR A 18 24.62 38.63 34.32
C THR A 18 25.63 39.66 34.81
N THR A 19 26.84 39.63 34.24
CA THR A 19 27.91 40.58 34.54
C THR A 19 27.45 41.98 34.13
N PRO A 20 27.39 42.97 35.04
CA PRO A 20 26.87 44.30 34.71
C PRO A 20 27.76 44.98 33.67
N ALA A 21 27.16 45.48 32.59
CA ALA A 21 27.85 46.31 31.61
C ALA A 21 28.29 47.61 32.29
N ARG A 22 29.60 47.77 32.49
CA ARG A 22 30.21 48.98 33.06
C ARG A 22 30.65 49.91 31.93
N LEU A 23 29.95 51.03 31.76
CA LEU A 23 30.27 52.07 30.79
C LEU A 23 31.00 53.22 31.52
N ARG A 24 32.01 53.83 30.90
CA ARG A 24 32.75 54.96 31.51
C ARG A 24 32.21 56.29 30.99
N ALA A 25 31.91 57.22 31.90
CA ALA A 25 31.51 58.56 31.51
C ALA A 25 32.69 59.34 30.90
N PRO A 26 32.47 60.15 29.84
CA PRO A 26 33.49 61.04 29.32
C PRO A 26 33.83 62.10 30.38
N SER A 27 35.13 62.38 30.58
CA SER A 27 35.55 63.40 31.54
C SER A 27 35.24 64.81 31.01
N PRO A 28 34.72 65.72 31.86
CA PRO A 28 34.46 67.10 31.44
C PRO A 28 35.76 67.78 31.00
N PRO A 29 35.72 68.66 29.97
CA PRO A 29 36.92 69.31 29.47
C PRO A 29 37.55 70.19 30.56
N ALA A 30 38.81 69.91 30.91
CA ALA A 30 39.56 70.70 31.88
C ALA A 30 39.70 72.16 31.41
N GLU A 31 39.52 73.12 32.32
CA GLU A 31 39.73 74.53 31.99
C GLU A 31 41.20 74.76 31.61
N PRO A 32 41.48 75.31 30.41
CA PRO A 32 42.85 75.56 30.00
C PRO A 32 43.49 76.61 30.92
N PRO A 33 44.76 76.41 31.35
CA PRO A 33 45.41 77.34 32.26
C PRO A 33 45.48 78.76 31.66
N THR A 34 45.28 79.77 32.51
CA THR A 34 45.34 81.18 32.12
C THR A 34 46.78 81.55 31.74
N GLY A 35 47.09 81.53 30.44
CA GLY A 35 48.37 82.05 29.95
C GLY A 35 48.52 83.53 30.31
N SER A 36 49.55 83.85 31.10
CA SER A 36 49.97 85.22 31.41
C SER A 36 50.64 85.85 30.19
N LEU A 37 50.43 87.16 30.00
CA LEU A 37 51.22 87.92 29.05
C LEU A 37 52.69 87.86 29.50
N PRO A 38 53.65 87.46 28.64
CA PRO A 38 55.05 87.47 29.01
C PRO A 38 55.57 88.92 28.97
N ILE A 39 55.19 89.70 30.00
CA ILE A 39 55.48 91.14 30.11
C ILE A 39 56.99 91.40 30.01
N LEU A 40 57.79 90.53 30.63
CA LEU A 40 59.26 90.58 30.58
C LEU A 40 59.82 90.44 29.15
N ALA A 41 59.28 89.54 28.34
CA ALA A 41 59.71 89.36 26.95
C ALA A 41 59.28 90.54 26.06
N SER A 42 58.15 91.19 26.36
CA SER A 42 57.66 92.36 25.63
C SER A 42 58.42 93.66 25.93
N LEU A 43 59.09 93.75 27.09
CA LEU A 43 59.88 94.92 27.51
C LEU A 43 61.31 94.93 26.93
N ALA A 44 61.88 93.77 26.62
CA ALA A 44 63.27 93.69 26.12
C ALA A 44 63.53 94.53 24.84
N PRO A 45 62.65 94.53 23.82
CA PRO A 45 62.83 95.38 22.64
C PRO A 45 62.63 96.88 22.93
N VAL A 46 61.74 97.21 23.88
CA VAL A 46 61.48 98.60 24.30
C VAL A 46 62.73 99.17 24.98
N VAL A 47 63.28 98.44 25.95
CA VAL A 47 64.50 98.83 26.66
C VAL A 47 65.69 98.93 25.69
N GLY A 48 65.86 97.95 24.80
CA GLY A 48 66.92 97.97 23.78
C GLY A 48 66.81 99.15 22.82
N SER A 49 65.59 99.49 22.38
CA SER A 49 65.35 100.60 21.46
C SER A 49 65.57 101.98 22.12
N VAL A 50 65.19 102.15 23.39
CA VAL A 50 65.45 103.38 24.16
C VAL A 50 66.94 103.58 24.43
N ALA A 51 67.66 102.51 24.79
CA ALA A 51 69.12 102.57 24.95
C ALA A 51 69.83 102.93 23.63
N LEU A 52 69.39 102.32 22.51
CA LEU A 52 69.94 102.61 21.19
C LEU A 52 69.63 104.04 20.73
N PHE A 53 68.43 104.58 21.05
CA PHE A 53 68.06 105.98 20.79
C PHE A 53 68.96 106.96 21.55
N ALA A 54 69.23 106.71 22.83
CA ALA A 54 70.10 107.56 23.64
C ALA A 54 71.53 107.65 23.07
N ILE A 55 71.99 106.58 22.40
CA ILE A 55 73.32 106.52 21.78
C ILE A 55 73.32 107.17 20.39
N THR A 56 72.30 106.89 19.57
CA THR A 56 72.31 107.24 18.13
C THR A 56 71.59 108.55 17.80
N GLY A 57 70.73 109.06 18.69
CA GLY A 57 69.94 110.28 18.49
C GLY A 57 68.93 110.20 17.33
N SER A 58 68.83 109.07 16.62
CA SER A 58 67.95 108.90 15.47
C SER A 58 66.55 108.50 15.91
N PRO A 59 65.50 109.29 15.59
CA PRO A 59 64.13 108.97 16.00
C PRO A 59 63.59 107.68 15.35
N VAL A 60 64.22 107.16 14.30
CA VAL A 60 63.80 105.93 13.60
C VAL A 60 63.96 104.68 14.48
N THR A 61 64.91 104.66 15.43
CA THR A 61 65.12 103.50 16.31
C THR A 61 63.98 103.27 17.29
N LEU A 62 63.20 104.31 17.62
CA LEU A 62 62.03 104.22 18.51
C LEU A 62 60.85 103.45 17.88
N VAL A 63 60.81 103.30 16.55
CA VAL A 63 59.78 102.50 15.88
C VAL A 63 59.88 101.01 16.27
N PHE A 64 61.09 100.50 16.52
CA PHE A 64 61.27 99.12 16.98
C PHE A 64 60.77 98.89 18.42
N ALA A 65 60.67 99.95 19.24
CA ALA A 65 60.07 99.88 20.56
C ALA A 65 58.56 99.57 20.48
N ALA A 66 57.88 99.99 19.41
CA ALA A 66 56.46 99.69 19.21
C ALA A 66 56.21 98.25 18.73
N LEU A 67 57.20 97.59 18.13
CA LEU A 67 57.07 96.23 17.57
C LEU A 67 56.90 95.16 18.68
N GLY A 68 57.59 95.31 19.81
CA GLY A 68 57.52 94.39 20.95
C GLY A 68 56.12 94.28 21.57
N PRO A 69 55.50 95.40 21.97
CA PRO A 69 54.11 95.45 22.42
C PRO A 69 53.12 94.93 21.36
N LEU A 70 53.34 95.26 20.08
CA LEU A 70 52.48 94.79 18.98
C LEU A 70 52.49 93.26 18.84
N ILE A 71 53.68 92.62 18.89
CA ILE A 71 53.82 91.15 18.83
C ILE A 71 53.21 90.50 20.08
N ALA A 72 53.39 91.10 21.26
CA ALA A 72 52.79 90.59 22.50
C ALA A 72 51.24 90.66 22.46
N VAL A 73 50.68 91.75 21.94
CA VAL A 73 49.23 91.90 21.71
C VAL A 73 48.74 90.92 20.64
N ALA A 74 49.45 90.78 19.52
CA ALA A 74 49.12 89.81 18.47
C ALA A 74 49.15 88.37 18.99
N GLY A 75 50.17 87.99 19.77
CA GLY A 75 50.28 86.68 20.42
C GLY A 75 49.21 86.43 21.48
N TYR A 76 48.78 87.47 22.21
CA TYR A 76 47.67 87.35 23.16
C TYR A 76 46.31 87.18 22.46
N ILE A 77 46.08 87.90 21.36
CA ILE A 77 44.89 87.77 20.53
C ILE A 77 44.87 86.37 19.87
N ASP A 78 45.99 85.90 19.33
CA ASP A 78 46.10 84.57 18.74
C ASP A 78 45.93 83.46 19.79
N ALA A 79 46.55 83.60 20.97
CA ALA A 79 46.33 82.71 22.11
C ALA A 79 44.87 82.73 22.59
N ARG A 80 44.18 83.88 22.55
CA ARG A 80 42.74 84.00 22.89
C ARG A 80 41.86 83.33 21.83
N TRP A 81 42.19 83.47 20.55
CA TRP A 81 41.45 82.85 19.44
C TRP A 81 41.66 81.34 19.38
N THR A 82 42.89 80.86 19.52
CA THR A 82 43.23 79.43 19.60
C THR A 82 42.65 78.79 20.86
N ARG A 83 42.66 79.46 22.04
CA ARG A 83 41.94 79.00 23.25
C ARG A 83 40.44 78.86 23.02
N ARG A 84 39.80 79.86 22.40
CA ARG A 84 38.36 79.79 22.07
C ARG A 84 38.05 78.66 21.07
N ARG A 85 38.89 78.44 20.05
CA ARG A 85 38.72 77.35 19.08
C ARG A 85 38.99 75.96 19.71
N ARG A 86 40.03 75.83 20.54
CA ARG A 86 40.38 74.59 21.26
C ARG A 86 39.33 74.24 22.32
N GLY A 87 38.81 75.25 23.04
CA GLY A 87 37.69 75.09 23.98
C GLY A 87 36.40 74.68 23.27
N ARG A 88 36.06 75.30 22.12
CA ARG A 88 34.92 74.86 21.30
C ARG A 88 35.07 73.43 20.79
N ARG A 89 36.27 73.03 20.33
CA ARG A 89 36.54 71.65 19.88
C ARG A 89 36.49 70.64 21.03
N ALA A 90 37.05 70.97 22.19
CA ALA A 90 37.01 70.11 23.37
C ALA A 90 35.58 69.95 23.90
N ARG A 91 34.77 71.02 23.88
CA ARG A 91 33.35 70.94 24.23
C ARG A 91 32.57 70.12 23.21
N ALA A 92 32.77 70.34 21.91
CA ALA A 92 32.13 69.55 20.86
C ALA A 92 32.52 68.05 20.92
N ALA A 93 33.78 67.73 21.26
CA ALA A 93 34.22 66.35 21.45
C ALA A 93 33.60 65.71 22.71
N TYR A 94 33.48 66.46 23.81
CA TYR A 94 32.77 66.01 25.01
C TYR A 94 31.28 65.79 24.74
N ASP A 95 30.61 66.73 24.04
CA ASP A 95 29.20 66.63 23.71
C ASP A 95 28.93 65.44 22.76
N ALA A 96 29.81 65.19 21.79
CA ALA A 96 29.75 64.02 20.91
C ALA A 96 29.96 62.70 21.66
N ALA A 97 30.96 62.62 22.54
CA ALA A 97 31.21 61.43 23.37
C ALA A 97 30.07 61.18 24.38
N ALA A 98 29.44 62.23 24.90
CA ALA A 98 28.27 62.11 25.76
C ALA A 98 27.04 61.61 24.99
N GLN A 99 26.82 62.06 23.76
CA GLN A 99 25.76 61.54 22.88
C GLN A 99 25.98 60.07 22.52
N GLU A 100 27.21 59.68 22.22
CA GLU A 100 27.57 58.28 21.96
C GLU A 100 27.28 57.39 23.18
N LEU A 101 27.66 57.84 24.38
CA LEU A 101 27.34 57.14 25.61
C LEU A 101 25.83 57.05 25.88
N GLU A 102 25.07 58.13 25.65
CA GLU A 102 23.60 58.10 25.76
C GLU A 102 22.97 57.06 24.81
N GLN A 103 23.49 56.93 23.59
CA GLN A 103 23.05 55.93 22.62
C GLN A 103 23.41 54.50 23.05
N ASP A 104 24.61 54.29 23.61
CA ASP A 104 25.05 52.99 24.09
C ASP A 104 24.24 52.54 25.32
N ILE A 105 23.95 53.46 26.26
CA ILE A 105 23.04 53.18 27.39
C ILE A 105 21.64 52.84 26.87
N ALA A 106 21.11 53.61 25.92
CA ALA A 106 19.80 53.35 25.34
C ALA A 106 19.74 51.98 24.64
N ARG A 107 20.80 51.60 23.91
CA ARG A 107 20.91 50.28 23.27
C ARG A 107 20.96 49.16 24.31
N ALA A 108 21.78 49.30 25.33
CA ALA A 108 21.86 48.34 26.44
C ALA A 108 20.51 48.21 27.18
N HIS A 109 19.77 49.30 27.37
CA HIS A 109 18.41 49.28 27.93
C HIS A 109 17.39 48.60 27.00
N VAL A 110 17.53 48.69 25.67
CA VAL A 110 16.70 47.93 24.72
C VAL A 110 16.99 46.44 24.86
N GLU A 111 18.27 46.04 24.79
CA GLU A 111 18.71 44.65 24.90
C GLU A 111 18.26 44.04 26.23
N GLU A 112 18.50 44.75 27.34
CA GLU A 112 18.07 44.33 28.68
C GLU A 112 16.55 44.16 28.81
N ARG A 113 15.75 45.03 28.16
CA ARG A 113 14.28 44.88 28.14
C ARG A 113 13.85 43.66 27.34
N GLU A 114 14.45 43.41 26.20
CA GLU A 114 14.13 42.25 25.36
C GLU A 114 14.51 40.94 26.06
N GLU A 115 15.66 40.89 26.74
CA GLU A 115 16.05 39.75 27.58
C GLU A 115 15.03 39.49 28.70
N LEU A 116 14.63 40.52 29.43
CA LEU A 116 13.63 40.39 30.51
C LEU A 116 12.25 39.98 29.96
N ARG A 117 11.85 40.46 28.78
CA ARG A 117 10.59 40.07 28.12
C ARG A 117 10.62 38.63 27.62
N ALA A 118 11.77 38.15 27.15
CA ALA A 118 11.95 36.76 26.76
C ALA A 118 11.84 35.81 27.97
N LEU A 119 12.37 36.21 29.13
CA LEU A 119 12.27 35.46 30.38
C LEU A 119 10.85 35.46 30.96
N HIS A 120 10.13 36.57 30.83
CA HIS A 120 8.79 36.76 31.40
C HIS A 120 7.78 37.27 30.35
N PRO A 121 7.38 36.42 29.39
CA PRO A 121 6.48 36.79 28.30
C PRO A 121 5.05 37.03 28.81
N ALA A 122 4.38 38.07 28.32
CA ALA A 122 3.00 38.41 28.69
C ALA A 122 2.17 38.86 27.48
N GLY A 123 0.84 38.71 27.57
CA GLY A 123 -0.09 39.17 26.53
C GLY A 123 0.12 38.50 25.17
N ARG A 124 0.08 39.28 24.07
CA ARG A 124 0.31 38.79 22.70
C ARG A 124 1.64 38.04 22.49
N LEU A 125 2.63 38.30 23.33
CA LEU A 125 3.94 37.64 23.26
C LEU A 125 3.89 36.18 23.74
N LEU A 126 2.77 35.71 24.29
CA LEU A 126 2.57 34.31 24.65
C LEU A 126 2.61 33.38 23.43
N GLY A 127 2.14 33.83 22.26
CA GLY A 127 2.11 33.04 21.02
C GLY A 127 3.23 33.35 20.00
N VAL A 128 3.86 34.53 20.09
CA VAL A 128 4.77 35.06 19.03
C VAL A 128 6.23 34.61 19.17
N ILE A 129 6.62 34.01 20.30
CA ILE A 129 7.99 33.48 20.46
C ILE A 129 8.08 32.12 19.73
N ASP A 130 8.34 32.19 18.43
CA ASP A 130 8.46 31.06 17.52
C ASP A 130 9.74 30.23 17.76
N GLY A 131 9.56 28.94 18.01
CA GLY A 131 10.60 27.91 18.05
C GLY A 131 10.18 26.66 18.82
N PRO A 132 10.83 25.49 18.62
CA PRO A 132 10.77 24.37 19.55
C PRO A 132 11.45 24.79 20.85
N ASP A 133 10.73 25.59 21.63
CA ASP A 133 11.22 26.22 22.84
C ASP A 133 11.55 25.13 23.87
N ARG A 134 12.84 24.80 23.97
CA ARG A 134 13.40 23.82 24.92
C ARG A 134 13.18 24.25 26.39
N ALA A 135 12.59 25.40 26.66
CA ALA A 135 12.27 25.90 27.99
C ALA A 135 10.79 25.77 28.41
N ARG A 136 9.85 25.46 27.49
CA ARG A 136 8.45 25.18 27.85
C ARG A 136 8.38 23.91 28.73
N TRP A 137 7.67 23.99 29.85
CA TRP A 137 7.46 22.90 30.83
C TRP A 137 8.71 22.27 31.45
N ARG A 138 9.89 22.90 31.33
CA ARG A 138 11.08 22.52 32.11
C ARG A 138 11.06 23.23 33.46
N VAL A 139 11.16 22.46 34.55
CA VAL A 139 11.32 22.99 35.91
C VAL A 139 12.83 23.11 36.23
N PRO A 140 13.41 24.32 36.38
CA PRO A 140 14.75 24.49 36.94
C PRO A 140 14.71 24.39 38.48
N GLU A 141 15.85 24.05 39.09
CA GLU A 141 16.05 23.74 40.53
C GLU A 141 15.62 24.82 41.55
N ALA A 142 15.15 26.00 41.13
CA ALA A 142 14.70 27.07 42.01
C ALA A 142 13.17 27.22 41.97
N ARG A 143 12.46 26.57 42.91
CA ARG A 143 11.00 26.63 43.06
C ARG A 143 10.49 28.04 43.40
N ARG A 144 10.19 28.86 42.38
CA ARG A 144 9.30 30.04 42.46
C ARG A 144 8.55 30.23 41.13
N THR A 145 7.22 30.32 41.17
CA THR A 145 6.38 30.56 39.97
C THR A 145 6.20 32.07 39.79
N LEU A 146 6.94 32.66 38.86
CA LEU A 146 6.94 34.11 38.62
C LEU A 146 6.02 34.47 37.46
N VAL A 147 5.18 35.49 37.63
CA VAL A 147 4.26 35.97 36.58
C VAL A 147 4.45 37.46 36.36
N CYS A 148 4.45 37.88 35.09
CA CYS A 148 4.51 39.29 34.72
C CYS A 148 3.11 39.91 34.78
N VAL A 149 2.94 40.90 35.66
CA VAL A 149 1.66 41.58 35.88
C VAL A 149 1.51 42.85 35.03
N GLY A 150 2.60 43.35 34.45
CA GLY A 150 2.59 44.54 33.61
C GLY A 150 3.98 45.11 33.36
N ARG A 151 4.05 46.36 32.90
CA ARG A 151 5.27 47.11 32.62
C ARG A 151 5.45 48.26 33.58
N GLY A 152 6.66 48.51 34.05
CA GLY A 152 6.93 49.59 35.00
C GLY A 152 8.41 49.96 35.03
N GLU A 153 8.78 50.77 36.01
CA GLU A 153 10.17 51.17 36.24
C GLU A 153 10.87 50.18 37.16
N THR A 154 12.04 49.70 36.76
CA THR A 154 12.91 48.81 37.55
C THR A 154 14.36 49.30 37.52
N ARG A 155 15.25 48.67 38.29
CA ARG A 155 16.69 49.00 38.26
C ARG A 155 17.37 48.34 37.04
N SER A 156 18.11 49.12 36.25
CA SER A 156 18.96 48.60 35.17
C SER A 156 20.24 47.95 35.73
N ALA A 157 20.77 46.95 35.05
CA ALA A 157 22.09 46.36 35.32
C ALA A 157 23.23 47.22 34.76
N VAL A 158 22.93 48.16 33.86
CA VAL A 158 23.91 49.09 33.30
C VAL A 158 24.43 50.01 34.40
N ARG A 159 25.75 50.07 34.54
CA ARG A 159 26.44 50.93 35.51
C ARG A 159 27.30 51.92 34.76
N VAL A 160 27.06 53.21 34.96
CA VAL A 160 27.92 54.27 34.43
C VAL A 160 28.91 54.69 35.51
N ASP A 161 30.20 54.55 35.24
CA ASP A 161 31.28 55.01 36.10
C ASP A 161 31.51 56.50 35.82
N ALA A 162 30.78 57.33 36.57
CA ALA A 162 30.88 58.79 36.55
C ALA A 162 31.50 59.31 37.86
N GLY A 163 32.14 60.48 37.81
CA GLY A 163 32.64 61.14 39.03
C GLY A 163 31.49 61.45 39.99
N ALA A 164 31.77 61.49 41.30
CA ALA A 164 30.77 61.52 42.38
C ALA A 164 29.77 62.70 42.39
N ASP A 165 29.90 63.68 41.49
CA ASP A 165 29.10 64.91 41.41
C ASP A 165 28.37 65.10 40.05
N ASP A 166 28.25 64.05 39.20
CA ASP A 166 27.63 64.15 37.87
C ASP A 166 26.23 63.49 37.80
N ASP A 167 25.19 64.24 38.19
CA ASP A 167 23.77 63.82 38.20
C ASP A 167 23.23 63.46 36.80
N ARG A 168 23.94 63.81 35.72
CA ARG A 168 23.49 63.60 34.33
C ARG A 168 23.19 62.13 34.01
N TRP A 169 23.87 61.19 34.67
CA TRP A 169 23.83 59.77 34.32
C TRP A 169 22.94 58.92 35.25
N GLU A 170 22.24 59.53 36.22
CA GLU A 170 21.41 58.79 37.18
C GLU A 170 20.31 57.94 36.52
N TRP A 171 19.76 58.40 35.40
CA TRP A 171 18.72 57.69 34.65
C TRP A 171 19.23 56.36 34.07
N ALA A 172 20.54 56.19 33.85
CA ALA A 172 21.12 54.96 33.32
C ALA A 172 20.91 53.76 34.27
N ALA A 173 20.73 54.02 35.57
CA ALA A 173 20.44 53.01 36.57
C ALA A 173 18.95 52.61 36.65
N ARG A 174 18.08 53.25 35.88
CA ARG A 174 16.62 53.03 35.86
C ARG A 174 16.18 52.57 34.47
N LEU A 175 15.44 51.46 34.44
CA LEU A 175 14.90 50.87 33.23
C LEU A 175 13.38 51.04 33.23
N SER A 176 12.87 51.93 32.39
CA SER A 176 11.43 52.12 32.18
C SER A 176 10.85 51.05 31.25
N GLU A 177 9.52 50.86 31.30
CA GLU A 177 8.80 49.88 30.44
C GLU A 177 9.30 48.42 30.56
N ALA A 178 9.89 48.08 31.72
CA ALA A 178 10.39 46.75 32.02
C ALA A 178 9.29 45.85 32.60
N PRO A 179 9.31 44.52 32.37
CA PRO A 179 8.32 43.62 32.93
C PRO A 179 8.41 43.59 34.47
N VAL A 180 7.29 43.83 35.13
CA VAL A 180 7.13 43.75 36.59
C VAL A 180 6.62 42.37 36.93
N VAL A 181 7.42 41.60 37.68
CA VAL A 181 7.13 40.21 38.03
C VAL A 181 6.79 40.05 39.50
N VAL A 182 5.85 39.16 39.79
CA VAL A 182 5.41 38.81 41.14
C VAL A 182 5.42 37.30 41.34
N GLU A 183 5.43 36.86 42.60
CA GLU A 183 5.43 35.44 42.93
C GLU A 183 3.99 34.93 43.07
N ALA A 184 3.54 34.12 42.11
CA ALA A 184 2.14 33.72 42.02
C ALA A 184 1.66 32.87 43.21
N VAL A 185 2.57 32.15 43.87
CA VAL A 185 2.28 31.33 45.06
C VAL A 185 1.86 32.18 46.26
N GLU A 186 2.31 33.44 46.32
CA GLU A 186 1.92 34.40 47.37
C GLU A 186 0.52 35.00 47.15
N GLY A 187 -0.18 34.60 46.06
CA GLY A 187 -1.53 35.01 45.75
C GLY A 187 -1.62 36.41 45.13
N ILE A 188 -2.48 36.57 44.12
CA ILE A 188 -2.65 37.81 43.36
C ILE A 188 -4.11 38.26 43.48
N GLY A 189 -4.31 39.48 43.97
CA GLY A 189 -5.60 40.16 44.01
C GLY A 189 -5.66 41.27 42.97
N ILE A 190 -6.75 41.35 42.20
CA ILE A 190 -6.98 42.36 41.16
C ILE A 190 -8.23 43.13 41.55
N VAL A 191 -8.07 44.43 41.81
CA VAL A 191 -9.11 45.33 42.27
C VAL A 191 -9.41 46.34 41.17
N GLY A 192 -10.64 46.37 40.67
CA GLY A 192 -11.08 47.39 39.70
C GLY A 192 -12.26 46.95 38.84
N GLY A 193 -12.51 47.70 37.77
CA GLY A 193 -13.61 47.42 36.84
C GLY A 193 -13.51 46.02 36.22
N LYS A 194 -14.63 45.27 36.24
CA LYS A 194 -14.70 43.84 35.86
C LYS A 194 -14.04 43.52 34.50
N VAL A 195 -14.25 44.37 33.50
CA VAL A 195 -13.72 44.16 32.14
C VAL A 195 -12.18 44.15 32.14
N PHE A 196 -11.57 45.14 32.80
CA PHE A 196 -10.12 45.25 32.88
C PHE A 196 -9.53 44.18 33.82
N ALA A 197 -10.18 43.92 34.96
CA ALA A 197 -9.73 42.90 35.90
C ALA A 197 -9.70 41.50 35.26
N ARG A 198 -10.75 41.13 34.50
CA ARG A 198 -10.80 39.87 33.73
C ARG A 198 -9.70 39.79 32.68
N ALA A 199 -9.43 40.86 31.95
CA ALA A 199 -8.37 40.89 30.93
C ALA A 199 -6.95 40.70 31.53
N VAL A 200 -6.69 41.29 32.70
CA VAL A 200 -5.43 41.07 33.43
C VAL A 200 -5.33 39.62 33.94
N ALA A 201 -6.40 39.10 34.52
CA ALA A 201 -6.46 37.73 35.01
C ALA A 201 -6.23 36.69 33.88
N ARG A 202 -6.83 36.87 32.69
CA ARG A 202 -6.56 35.99 31.52
C ARG A 202 -5.08 35.94 31.16
N SER A 203 -4.42 37.10 31.12
CA SER A 203 -2.98 37.20 30.86
C SER A 203 -2.15 36.44 31.90
N ILE A 204 -2.50 36.54 33.19
CA ILE A 204 -1.81 35.85 34.29
C ILE A 204 -2.03 34.33 34.22
N LEU A 205 -3.27 33.88 34.00
CA LEU A 205 -3.62 32.46 33.95
C LEU A 205 -2.93 31.75 32.78
N LEU A 206 -2.86 32.37 31.60
CA LEU A 206 -2.19 31.76 30.45
C LEU A 206 -0.66 31.78 30.54
N GLN A 207 -0.08 32.76 31.24
CA GLN A 207 1.33 32.71 31.63
C GLN A 207 1.63 31.51 32.54
N LEU A 208 0.76 31.24 33.52
CA LEU A 208 0.87 30.07 34.39
C LEU A 208 0.71 28.76 33.62
N ALA A 209 -0.25 28.68 32.68
CA ALA A 209 -0.47 27.49 31.85
C ALA A 209 0.73 27.18 30.95
N ARG A 210 1.43 28.21 30.45
CA ARG A 210 2.66 28.05 29.67
C ARG A 210 3.84 27.55 30.53
N GLN A 211 3.93 27.97 31.79
CA GLN A 211 5.05 27.63 32.68
C GLN A 211 4.87 26.26 33.36
N LEU A 212 3.65 25.94 33.79
CA LEU A 212 3.35 24.71 34.53
C LEU A 212 3.04 23.56 33.57
N PRO A 213 3.72 22.40 33.70
CA PRO A 213 3.41 21.21 32.90
C PRO A 213 1.93 20.80 33.03
N PRO A 214 1.31 20.25 31.97
CA PRO A 214 -0.09 19.79 31.98
C PRO A 214 -0.42 18.82 33.12
N GLN A 215 0.56 18.04 33.55
CA GLN A 215 0.42 17.02 34.61
C GLN A 215 0.66 17.58 36.02
N ALA A 216 1.26 18.76 36.13
CA ALA A 216 1.72 19.33 37.40
C ALA A 216 0.81 20.46 37.93
N ALA A 217 -0.21 20.86 37.17
CA ALA A 217 -1.13 21.91 37.57
C ALA A 217 -2.56 21.64 37.08
N GLN A 218 -3.53 22.16 37.82
CA GLN A 218 -4.94 22.12 37.47
C GLN A 218 -5.52 23.53 37.54
N PHE A 219 -6.25 23.95 36.51
CA PHE A 219 -6.90 25.25 36.44
C PHE A 219 -8.38 25.11 36.82
N SER A 220 -8.87 25.99 37.69
CA SER A 220 -10.29 26.06 38.06
C SER A 220 -10.76 27.51 38.10
N GLY A 221 -11.97 27.76 37.62
CA GLY A 221 -12.67 29.03 37.76
C GLY A 221 -14.04 28.83 38.42
N GLU A 222 -14.47 29.78 39.25
CA GLU A 222 -15.84 29.76 39.76
C GLU A 222 -16.85 29.97 38.61
N PRO A 223 -17.92 29.17 38.53
CA PRO A 223 -19.03 29.46 37.64
C PRO A 223 -19.74 30.72 38.16
N ALA A 224 -19.64 31.82 37.41
CA ALA A 224 -20.44 33.00 37.66
C ALA A 224 -21.93 32.62 37.59
N ALA A 225 -22.73 33.10 38.56
CA ALA A 225 -24.16 32.83 38.58
C ALA A 225 -24.83 33.30 37.27
N SER A 226 -25.45 32.34 36.55
CA SER A 226 -26.16 32.44 35.26
C SER A 226 -25.34 32.86 34.03
N ASP A 227 -25.29 31.97 33.03
CA ASP A 227 -24.90 32.13 31.61
C ASP A 227 -23.56 32.81 31.22
N ASP A 228 -22.74 33.28 32.16
CA ASP A 228 -21.48 33.96 31.85
C ASP A 228 -20.32 32.95 31.62
N ARG A 229 -19.94 32.74 30.34
CA ARG A 229 -18.84 31.86 29.88
C ARG A 229 -17.43 32.47 30.02
N THR A 230 -17.25 33.52 30.82
CA THR A 230 -15.99 34.27 30.93
C THR A 230 -14.71 33.43 31.11
N TRP A 231 -14.80 32.33 31.87
CA TRP A 231 -13.67 31.43 32.19
C TRP A 231 -13.72 30.09 31.45
N ALA A 232 -14.61 29.93 30.47
CA ALA A 232 -14.78 28.68 29.72
C ALA A 232 -13.50 28.23 29.00
N PHE A 233 -12.67 29.17 28.52
CA PHE A 233 -11.40 28.87 27.86
C PHE A 233 -10.42 28.09 28.76
N LEU A 234 -10.60 28.08 30.09
CA LEU A 234 -9.79 27.27 31.00
C LEU A 234 -10.08 25.76 30.84
N GLU A 235 -11.26 25.38 30.34
CA GLU A 235 -11.62 24.00 30.05
C GLU A 235 -10.90 23.44 28.81
N ASP A 236 -10.53 24.33 27.89
CA ASP A 236 -9.85 24.01 26.63
C ASP A 236 -8.32 23.93 26.76
N LEU A 237 -7.78 24.22 27.95
CA LEU A 237 -6.36 24.07 28.28
C LEU A 237 -5.94 22.58 28.37
N PRO A 238 -4.68 22.24 28.04
CA PRO A 238 -4.19 20.86 28.10
C PRO A 238 -4.05 20.30 29.54
N HIS A 239 -4.28 21.11 30.58
CA HIS A 239 -4.06 20.83 32.01
C HIS A 239 -5.21 20.09 32.72
N ARG A 240 -5.99 19.27 31.99
CA ARG A 240 -7.21 18.63 32.53
C ARG A 240 -6.86 17.45 33.45
N ALA A 241 -7.44 17.45 34.65
CA ALA A 241 -7.34 16.34 35.60
C ALA A 241 -8.14 15.10 35.14
N VAL A 242 -7.53 13.93 35.28
CA VAL A 242 -8.24 12.63 35.30
C VAL A 242 -9.25 12.68 36.44
N SER A 243 -10.53 12.45 36.14
CA SER A 243 -11.54 12.25 37.17
C SER A 243 -11.34 10.87 37.80
N ASP A 244 -11.10 10.88 39.12
CA ASP A 244 -11.06 9.76 40.09
C ASP A 244 -9.85 8.79 40.05
N PRO A 245 -9.11 8.60 41.16
CA PRO A 245 -8.02 7.63 41.25
C PRO A 245 -8.55 6.24 41.64
N ALA A 246 -8.79 5.39 40.64
CA ALA A 246 -8.84 3.95 40.88
C ALA A 246 -7.44 3.35 40.60
N ASP A 247 -6.86 2.84 41.68
CA ASP A 247 -5.60 2.08 41.85
C ASP A 247 -4.24 2.82 41.88
N PRO A 248 -3.55 2.83 43.05
CA PRO A 248 -2.17 3.29 43.15
C PRO A 248 -1.18 2.23 42.64
N MET A 249 -0.32 2.63 41.69
CA MET A 249 0.90 1.90 41.36
C MET A 249 1.86 1.86 42.56
N PRO A 250 2.54 0.73 42.84
CA PRO A 250 3.46 0.63 43.96
C PRO A 250 4.80 1.31 43.62
N GLY A 251 5.18 2.34 44.38
CA GLY A 251 6.60 2.73 44.48
C GLY A 251 7.00 4.22 44.42
N GLY A 252 6.08 5.18 44.45
CA GLY A 252 6.44 6.60 44.60
C GLY A 252 5.24 7.47 44.93
N ARG A 253 5.34 8.35 45.94
CA ARG A 253 4.28 9.34 46.21
C ARG A 253 4.18 10.29 45.01
N PRO A 254 3.04 10.37 44.29
CA PRO A 254 2.85 11.41 43.28
C PRO A 254 2.85 12.78 43.98
N ALA A 255 3.55 13.76 43.41
CA ALA A 255 3.42 15.15 43.84
C ALA A 255 2.00 15.62 43.54
N GLU A 256 1.29 16.17 44.53
CA GLU A 256 -0.04 16.72 44.31
C GLU A 256 0.03 17.85 43.25
N PRO A 257 -0.89 17.89 42.27
CA PRO A 257 -0.89 18.94 41.26
C PRO A 257 -1.12 20.31 41.91
N THR A 258 -0.42 21.32 41.42
CA THR A 258 -0.60 22.70 41.88
C THR A 258 -1.95 23.21 41.40
N LEU A 259 -2.88 23.46 42.32
CA LEU A 259 -4.16 24.05 41.94
C LEU A 259 -3.99 25.55 41.66
N VAL A 260 -4.44 26.00 40.49
CA VAL A 260 -4.52 27.40 40.09
C VAL A 260 -6.00 27.77 40.01
N SER A 261 -6.46 28.64 40.91
CA SER A 261 -7.87 29.01 41.00
C SER A 261 -8.10 30.49 40.74
N VAL A 262 -9.12 30.80 39.93
CA VAL A 262 -9.64 32.15 39.71
C VAL A 262 -11.01 32.33 40.38
N VAL A 263 -11.15 33.39 41.17
CA VAL A 263 -12.34 33.65 42.00
C VAL A 263 -12.80 35.09 41.79
N GLU A 264 -14.08 35.29 41.46
CA GLU A 264 -14.69 36.64 41.29
C GLU A 264 -15.55 37.06 42.49
N ARG A 265 -15.96 36.13 43.36
CA ARG A 265 -16.73 36.44 44.58
C ARG A 265 -16.12 35.77 45.79
N TRP A 266 -15.36 36.54 46.55
CA TRP A 266 -14.87 36.10 47.85
C TRP A 266 -15.85 36.51 48.95
N GLU A 267 -16.68 35.57 49.43
CA GLU A 267 -17.48 35.79 50.63
C GLU A 267 -16.65 35.47 51.87
N ALA A 268 -16.37 36.49 52.69
CA ALA A 268 -15.78 36.29 54.00
C ALA A 268 -16.78 35.53 54.89
N VAL A 269 -16.51 34.24 55.14
CA VAL A 269 -17.39 33.39 55.95
C VAL A 269 -17.40 33.88 57.40
N GLY A 270 -18.48 34.59 57.75
CA GLY A 270 -19.02 34.65 59.10
C GLY A 270 -20.38 33.97 59.12
N SER A 271 -20.44 32.74 59.64
CA SER A 271 -21.66 32.04 60.10
C SER A 271 -22.84 31.89 59.12
N ALA A 272 -22.99 30.72 58.48
CA ALA A 272 -24.22 29.92 58.48
C ALA A 272 -24.08 28.66 57.61
N ALA A 273 -24.84 27.62 57.98
CA ALA A 273 -24.76 26.25 57.52
C ALA A 273 -25.06 26.03 56.02
N GLY A 274 -24.30 25.11 55.41
CA GLY A 274 -24.86 24.08 54.56
C GLY A 274 -25.08 24.39 53.08
N ARG A 275 -24.03 24.81 52.35
CA ARG A 275 -23.83 24.49 50.93
C ARG A 275 -22.34 24.33 50.66
N SER A 276 -21.95 23.25 49.98
CA SER A 276 -20.57 22.94 49.60
C SER A 276 -20.07 23.89 48.50
N GLY A 277 -19.82 25.15 48.86
CA GLY A 277 -18.92 26.05 48.14
C GLY A 277 -17.50 25.78 48.61
N GLY A 278 -16.63 25.33 47.70
CA GLY A 278 -15.32 24.79 48.02
C GLY A 278 -14.41 25.81 48.72
N ARG A 279 -13.90 25.46 49.89
CA ARG A 279 -12.70 26.07 50.46
C ARG A 279 -11.54 25.84 49.48
N PRO A 280 -10.80 26.86 49.01
CA PRO A 280 -9.62 26.62 48.18
C PRO A 280 -8.57 25.86 49.02
N PRO A 281 -7.91 24.84 48.45
CA PRO A 281 -6.93 24.04 49.17
C PRO A 281 -5.75 24.89 49.65
N THR A 282 -5.15 24.44 50.76
CA THR A 282 -4.10 25.13 51.51
C THR A 282 -2.74 25.20 50.79
N GLY A 283 -2.64 24.90 49.48
CA GLY A 283 -1.37 24.83 48.74
C GLY A 283 -1.46 25.00 47.22
N GLY A 284 -1.98 26.14 46.74
CA GLY A 284 -2.07 26.48 45.31
C GLY A 284 -2.00 27.98 45.03
N VAL A 285 -2.00 28.36 43.75
CA VAL A 285 -2.01 29.76 43.26
C VAL A 285 -3.44 30.28 43.22
N LEU A 286 -3.67 31.45 43.81
CA LEU A 286 -5.00 32.10 43.85
C LEU A 286 -4.95 33.44 43.11
N VAL A 287 -5.86 33.61 42.14
CA VAL A 287 -6.12 34.87 41.44
C VAL A 287 -7.52 35.34 41.81
N ALA A 288 -7.63 36.36 42.66
CA ALA A 288 -8.91 36.89 43.12
C ALA A 288 -9.23 38.22 42.44
N LEU A 289 -10.47 38.39 41.97
CA LEU A 289 -10.96 39.61 41.35
C LEU A 289 -12.03 40.25 42.24
N SER A 290 -11.98 41.57 42.42
CA SER A 290 -12.97 42.34 43.16
C SER A 290 -13.08 43.77 42.63
N ASP A 291 -14.15 44.48 42.95
CA ASP A 291 -14.29 45.93 42.74
C ASP A 291 -13.65 46.76 43.87
N THR A 292 -13.49 46.17 45.04
CA THR A 292 -13.01 46.81 46.27
C THR A 292 -11.92 45.98 46.94
N VAL A 293 -10.94 46.66 47.54
CA VAL A 293 -9.78 46.03 48.20
C VAL A 293 -10.20 45.16 49.39
N GLU A 294 -11.25 45.56 50.12
CA GLU A 294 -11.73 44.89 51.34
C GLU A 294 -12.25 43.47 51.09
N LEU A 295 -12.69 43.17 49.87
CA LEU A 295 -13.23 41.87 49.48
C LEU A 295 -12.15 40.92 48.94
N ILE A 296 -10.91 41.36 48.77
CA ILE A 296 -9.81 40.47 48.35
C ILE A 296 -9.37 39.58 49.53
N PRO A 297 -9.17 38.27 49.32
CA PRO A 297 -8.65 37.37 50.36
C PRO A 297 -7.33 37.87 50.95
N THR A 298 -7.18 37.78 52.28
CA THR A 298 -5.92 38.12 52.99
C THR A 298 -4.72 37.25 52.59
N ARG A 299 -4.97 36.14 51.88
CA ARG A 299 -3.94 35.28 51.28
C ARG A 299 -3.27 35.92 50.07
N CYS A 300 -3.90 36.89 49.40
CA CYS A 300 -3.34 37.57 48.24
C CYS A 300 -2.40 38.69 48.68
N ARG A 301 -1.09 38.43 48.62
CA ARG A 301 -0.08 39.43 48.98
C ARG A 301 0.13 40.49 47.90
N HIS A 302 -0.04 40.15 46.63
CA HIS A 302 0.15 41.09 45.54
C HIS A 302 -1.19 41.67 45.11
N LEU A 303 -1.41 42.97 45.35
CA LEU A 303 -2.65 43.68 45.01
C LEU A 303 -2.42 44.59 43.80
N LEU A 304 -3.12 44.33 42.69
CA LEU A 304 -3.19 45.20 41.53
C LEU A 304 -4.45 46.06 41.61
N VAL A 305 -4.29 47.34 41.92
CA VAL A 305 -5.40 48.30 41.97
C VAL A 305 -5.47 49.03 40.63
N LEU A 306 -6.53 48.80 39.86
CA LEU A 306 -6.80 49.38 38.55
C LEU A 306 -7.67 50.64 38.75
N ASP A 307 -7.08 51.82 38.56
CA ASP A 307 -7.83 53.08 38.60
C ASP A 307 -8.59 53.34 37.27
N THR A 308 -9.66 54.12 37.36
CA THR A 308 -10.48 54.57 36.22
C THR A 308 -9.72 55.39 35.19
N ASP A 309 -8.64 56.06 35.60
CA ASP A 309 -7.74 56.82 34.72
C ASP A 309 -6.66 55.97 34.04
N GLY A 310 -6.71 54.63 34.19
CA GLY A 310 -5.77 53.69 33.57
C GLY A 310 -4.41 53.60 34.24
N GLN A 311 -4.19 54.33 35.35
CA GLN A 311 -3.06 54.12 36.23
C GLN A 311 -3.31 52.86 37.08
N THR A 312 -2.41 51.89 37.01
CA THR A 312 -2.47 50.72 37.86
C THR A 312 -1.32 50.75 38.84
N VAL A 313 -1.61 50.39 40.08
CA VAL A 313 -0.62 50.40 41.15
C VAL A 313 -0.52 49.00 41.74
N LEU A 314 0.71 48.49 41.82
CA LEU A 314 1.03 47.28 42.55
C LEU A 314 1.31 47.65 44.01
N ALA A 315 0.52 47.08 44.93
CA ALA A 315 0.66 47.24 46.36
C ALA A 315 0.91 45.88 47.06
N ASP A 316 1.60 45.91 48.19
CA ASP A 316 1.77 44.74 49.07
C ASP A 316 0.63 44.70 50.10
N GLY A 317 -0.13 43.60 50.11
CA GLY A 317 -1.26 43.35 51.00
C GLY A 317 -0.89 43.22 52.48
N THR A 318 0.40 43.21 52.83
CA THR A 318 0.90 43.17 54.21
C THR A 318 0.92 44.55 54.92
N GLY A 319 0.50 45.62 54.25
CA GLY A 319 0.38 46.96 54.85
C GLY A 319 1.64 47.83 54.76
N ALA A 320 2.63 47.44 53.95
CA ALA A 320 3.78 48.28 53.63
C ALA A 320 3.39 49.33 52.57
N SER A 321 3.61 50.61 52.85
CA SER A 321 3.23 51.78 52.02
C SER A 321 4.08 51.97 50.75
N THR A 322 4.51 50.89 50.09
CA THR A 322 5.27 50.95 48.84
C THR A 322 4.36 50.59 47.67
N SER A 323 3.98 51.61 46.91
CA SER A 323 3.06 51.48 45.78
C SER A 323 3.82 51.77 44.48
N VAL A 324 3.89 50.81 43.57
CA VAL A 324 4.66 50.94 42.32
C VAL A 324 3.70 51.13 41.14
N PRO A 325 3.86 52.18 40.30
CA PRO A 325 3.05 52.33 39.10
C PRO A 325 3.42 51.25 38.07
N VAL A 326 2.39 50.58 37.55
CA VAL A 326 2.50 49.51 36.57
C VAL A 326 1.46 49.75 35.47
N SER A 327 1.84 49.52 34.21
CA SER A 327 0.92 49.42 33.08
C SER A 327 0.54 47.95 32.89
N PRO A 328 -0.69 47.52 33.21
CA PRO A 328 -1.03 46.11 33.25
C PRO A 328 -1.11 45.51 31.85
N THR A 329 -0.81 44.21 31.74
CA THR A 329 -0.98 43.51 30.46
C THR A 329 -2.41 43.00 30.34
N LEU A 330 -3.17 43.61 29.44
CA LEU A 330 -4.54 43.23 29.12
C LEU A 330 -4.55 42.21 27.98
N LEU A 331 -5.30 41.12 28.15
CA LEU A 331 -5.52 40.12 27.11
C LEU A 331 -7.02 40.01 26.79
N ALA A 332 -7.36 40.21 25.52
CA ALA A 332 -8.73 40.05 25.06
C ALA A 332 -9.13 38.57 25.02
N GLU A 333 -10.44 38.29 24.98
CA GLU A 333 -10.97 36.92 24.98
C GLU A 333 -10.53 36.12 23.73
N ALA A 334 -10.69 36.68 22.53
CA ALA A 334 -10.23 36.07 21.29
C ALA A 334 -8.70 35.83 21.26
N GLU A 335 -7.92 36.70 21.92
CA GLU A 335 -6.47 36.51 22.02
C GLU A 335 -6.12 35.38 23.01
N ALA A 336 -6.92 35.20 24.06
CA ALA A 336 -6.79 34.10 25.00
C ALA A 336 -7.08 32.75 24.33
N GLU A 337 -8.15 32.66 23.54
CA GLU A 337 -8.50 31.46 22.75
C GLU A 337 -7.34 31.05 21.82
N HIS A 338 -6.77 32.02 21.09
CA HIS A 338 -5.63 31.74 20.20
C HIS A 338 -4.39 31.19 20.95
N VAL A 339 -4.12 31.71 22.16
CA VAL A 339 -3.04 31.21 23.00
C VAL A 339 -3.34 29.80 23.52
N VAL A 340 -4.59 29.50 23.87
CA VAL A 340 -5.03 28.15 24.27
C VAL A 340 -4.82 27.16 23.12
N GLU A 341 -5.26 27.49 21.91
CA GLU A 341 -5.04 26.66 20.72
C GLU A 341 -3.55 26.35 20.50
N ALA A 342 -2.70 27.38 20.62
CA ALA A 342 -1.24 27.23 20.49
C ALA A 342 -0.63 26.33 21.58
N LEU A 343 -1.08 26.45 22.83
CA LEU A 343 -0.63 25.61 23.95
C LEU A 343 -1.09 24.16 23.80
N THR A 344 -2.33 23.94 23.35
CA THR A 344 -2.90 22.62 23.11
C THR A 344 -2.21 21.92 21.93
N ALA A 345 -1.96 22.65 20.83
CA ALA A 345 -1.15 22.13 19.72
C ALA A 345 0.28 21.78 20.15
N ALA A 346 0.92 22.62 20.96
CA ALA A 346 2.24 22.33 21.51
C ALA A 346 2.24 21.07 22.39
N ALA A 347 1.24 20.88 23.27
CA ALA A 347 1.09 19.70 24.12
C ALA A 347 1.00 18.39 23.32
N LEU A 348 0.30 18.42 22.19
CA LEU A 348 0.16 17.28 21.29
C LEU A 348 1.48 16.94 20.61
N THR A 349 2.26 17.95 20.19
CA THR A 349 3.56 17.73 19.51
C THR A 349 4.67 17.22 20.43
N THR A 350 4.66 17.57 21.73
CA THR A 350 5.68 17.14 22.70
C THR A 350 5.32 15.84 23.42
N GLY A 351 4.09 15.32 23.24
CA GLY A 351 3.60 14.13 23.94
C GLY A 351 3.29 14.35 25.42
N GLU A 352 3.30 15.60 25.88
CA GLU A 352 2.99 15.98 27.26
C GLU A 352 1.49 16.23 27.48
N SER A 353 0.68 16.09 26.42
CA SER A 353 -0.78 16.10 26.53
C SER A 353 -1.26 14.88 27.32
N PRO A 354 -2.01 15.06 28.42
CA PRO A 354 -2.58 13.95 29.19
C PRO A 354 -3.54 13.07 28.36
N THR A 355 -4.01 13.53 27.19
CA THR A 355 -4.96 12.81 26.32
C THR A 355 -4.41 11.55 25.65
N LEU A 356 -3.09 11.42 25.49
CA LEU A 356 -2.47 10.20 24.96
C LEU A 356 -2.11 9.21 26.07
N SER A 357 -1.71 9.68 27.24
CA SER A 357 -1.35 8.81 28.38
C SER A 357 -2.56 8.35 29.20
N SER A 358 -3.73 9.00 29.08
CA SER A 358 -4.95 8.64 29.82
C SER A 358 -5.76 7.51 29.19
N LEU A 359 -5.46 7.15 27.94
CA LEU A 359 -6.15 6.08 27.24
C LEU A 359 -5.58 4.73 27.68
N PRO A 360 -6.45 3.72 27.94
CA PRO A 360 -6.00 2.38 28.27
C PRO A 360 -5.05 1.84 27.19
N THR A 361 -4.13 0.96 27.59
CA THR A 361 -3.27 0.23 26.66
C THR A 361 -3.99 -0.96 26.06
N ASP A 362 -4.85 -1.60 26.86
CA ASP A 362 -5.55 -2.83 26.50
C ASP A 362 -7.06 -2.61 26.68
N VAL A 363 -7.80 -2.83 25.60
CA VAL A 363 -9.26 -2.74 25.57
C VAL A 363 -9.77 -4.06 25.00
N ALA A 364 -10.62 -4.76 25.73
CA ALA A 364 -11.22 -6.00 25.23
C ALA A 364 -12.45 -5.69 24.36
N PHE A 365 -12.67 -6.45 23.29
CA PHE A 365 -13.83 -6.29 22.41
C PHE A 365 -15.16 -6.28 23.18
N ALA A 366 -15.32 -7.19 24.14
CA ALA A 366 -16.52 -7.26 24.98
C ALA A 366 -16.79 -5.99 25.82
N GLN A 367 -15.78 -5.17 26.12
CA GLN A 367 -15.92 -3.91 26.87
C GLN A 367 -16.54 -2.80 26.03
N VAL A 368 -16.22 -2.77 24.73
CA VAL A 368 -16.72 -1.74 23.79
C VAL A 368 -17.95 -2.21 23.02
N HIS A 369 -18.12 -3.52 22.88
CA HIS A 369 -19.18 -4.16 22.15
C HIS A 369 -19.73 -5.36 22.93
N PRO A 370 -20.64 -5.16 23.91
CA PRO A 370 -21.13 -6.24 24.76
C PRO A 370 -21.89 -7.29 23.92
N VAL A 371 -21.26 -8.45 23.73
CA VAL A 371 -21.80 -9.57 22.94
C VAL A 371 -22.88 -10.34 23.71
N ARG A 372 -22.94 -10.19 25.04
CA ARG A 372 -23.97 -10.79 25.91
C ARG A 372 -24.96 -9.73 26.39
N GLY A 373 -26.12 -9.71 25.74
CA GLY A 373 -27.25 -8.85 26.10
C GLY A 373 -28.30 -8.84 24.99
N ARG A 374 -29.58 -8.70 25.36
CA ARG A 374 -30.68 -8.43 24.43
C ARG A 374 -30.26 -7.25 23.53
N ARG A 375 -30.65 -7.26 22.23
CA ARG A 375 -30.56 -6.08 21.33
C ARG A 375 -30.70 -4.81 22.18
N PRO A 376 -29.75 -3.85 22.19
CA PRO A 376 -29.87 -2.66 23.01
C PRO A 376 -31.28 -2.10 22.83
N SER A 377 -32.01 -1.98 23.96
CA SER A 377 -33.39 -1.53 23.96
C SER A 377 -33.44 -0.18 23.27
N VAL A 378 -34.26 -0.11 22.21
CA VAL A 378 -34.50 1.07 21.37
C VAL A 378 -34.73 2.30 22.25
N GLY A 379 -33.66 3.08 22.41
CA GLY A 379 -33.65 4.46 22.88
C GLY A 379 -33.38 5.35 21.67
N SER A 380 -34.45 5.72 20.99
CA SER A 380 -34.68 6.92 20.17
C SER A 380 -33.60 7.52 19.23
N ASP A 381 -32.57 6.81 18.75
CA ASP A 381 -31.73 7.30 17.62
C ASP A 381 -31.03 6.22 16.76
N TRP A 382 -31.38 4.94 16.93
CA TRP A 382 -30.75 3.85 16.18
C TRP A 382 -31.31 3.74 14.76
N ARG A 383 -30.47 3.97 13.74
CA ARG A 383 -30.79 3.71 12.32
C ARG A 383 -30.09 2.43 11.85
N PRO A 384 -30.82 1.40 11.36
CA PRO A 384 -30.23 0.23 10.69
C PRO A 384 -29.44 0.58 9.41
N ASP A 385 -29.53 1.83 8.96
CA ASP A 385 -28.87 2.36 7.76
C ASP A 385 -27.39 2.74 7.96
N ALA A 386 -26.90 2.85 9.19
CA ALA A 386 -25.52 3.25 9.48
C ALA A 386 -24.63 2.03 9.73
N LEU A 387 -23.53 1.87 8.98
CA LEU A 387 -22.47 0.89 9.26
C LEU A 387 -21.59 1.40 10.41
N ARG A 388 -22.22 1.70 11.56
CA ARG A 388 -21.65 2.41 12.69
C ARG A 388 -21.35 1.46 13.84
N VAL A 389 -20.07 1.22 14.09
CA VAL A 389 -19.62 0.18 15.03
C VAL A 389 -18.60 0.69 16.03
N ALA A 390 -18.61 0.11 17.22
CA ALA A 390 -17.62 0.36 18.26
C ALA A 390 -16.34 -0.43 17.98
N VAL A 391 -15.21 0.26 17.98
CA VAL A 391 -13.89 -0.33 17.65
C VAL A 391 -12.85 -0.18 18.75
N GLY A 392 -13.14 0.61 19.79
CA GLY A 392 -12.16 0.92 20.82
C GLY A 392 -12.63 1.99 21.80
N THR A 393 -11.70 2.53 22.56
CA THR A 393 -11.95 3.57 23.58
C THR A 393 -11.11 4.81 23.27
N GLY A 394 -11.79 5.93 23.04
CA GLY A 394 -11.20 7.26 22.93
C GLY A 394 -11.34 8.07 24.22
N VAL A 395 -10.92 9.32 24.19
CA VAL A 395 -10.90 10.20 25.38
C VAL A 395 -12.32 10.52 25.86
N GLU A 396 -13.27 10.58 24.92
CA GLU A 396 -14.69 10.88 25.17
C GLU A 396 -15.53 9.60 25.46
N GLY A 397 -14.90 8.42 25.57
CA GLY A 397 -15.59 7.14 25.77
C GLY A 397 -15.41 6.18 24.58
N VAL A 398 -16.41 5.32 24.31
CA VAL A 398 -16.32 4.32 23.23
C VAL A 398 -16.19 5.02 21.86
N GLN A 399 -15.14 4.67 21.12
CA GLN A 399 -14.92 5.17 19.77
C GLN A 399 -15.76 4.38 18.77
N LEU A 400 -16.57 5.12 18.01
CA LEU A 400 -17.38 4.59 16.92
C LEU A 400 -16.75 4.95 15.58
N LEU A 401 -16.82 4.05 14.60
CA LEU A 401 -16.52 4.31 13.19
C LEU A 401 -17.77 4.07 12.36
N ASP A 402 -18.11 5.00 11.47
CA ASP A 402 -19.28 4.91 10.60
C ASP A 402 -18.90 4.96 9.11
N LEU A 403 -18.99 3.80 8.43
CA LEU A 403 -18.75 3.72 6.98
C LEU A 403 -19.89 4.33 6.13
N GLY A 404 -20.95 4.84 6.75
CA GLY A 404 -21.98 5.63 6.11
C GLY A 404 -21.71 7.14 6.24
N ALA A 405 -21.62 7.63 7.48
CA ALA A 405 -21.53 9.05 7.79
C ALA A 405 -20.11 9.64 7.73
N ASP A 406 -19.11 8.95 8.27
CA ASP A 406 -17.71 9.44 8.30
C ASP A 406 -17.01 9.25 6.94
N GLY A 407 -17.53 8.33 6.12
CA GLY A 407 -17.05 8.10 4.76
C GLY A 407 -17.35 6.70 4.23
N PRO A 408 -17.79 6.57 2.96
CA PRO A 408 -18.08 5.27 2.36
C PRO A 408 -16.86 4.36 2.26
N HIS A 409 -15.66 4.95 2.23
CA HIS A 409 -14.40 4.24 2.09
C HIS A 409 -13.41 4.74 3.13
N ALA A 410 -12.58 3.82 3.62
CA ALA A 410 -11.56 4.06 4.63
C ALA A 410 -10.16 3.77 4.10
N LEU A 411 -9.20 4.59 4.49
CA LEU A 411 -7.77 4.35 4.29
C LEU A 411 -7.09 4.17 5.64
N VAL A 412 -6.37 3.06 5.82
CA VAL A 412 -5.72 2.68 7.09
C VAL A 412 -4.22 2.54 6.91
N GLY A 413 -3.45 3.39 7.60
CA GLY A 413 -2.00 3.33 7.66
C GLY A 413 -1.51 2.66 8.94
N GLY A 414 -0.46 1.84 8.84
CA GLY A 414 0.20 1.31 10.03
C GLY A 414 1.31 0.32 9.70
N THR A 415 2.44 0.47 10.38
CA THR A 415 3.61 -0.42 10.23
C THR A 415 3.39 -1.78 10.89
N THR A 416 4.23 -2.77 10.56
CA THR A 416 4.22 -4.08 11.22
C THR A 416 4.31 -3.93 12.75
N GLY A 417 3.46 -4.65 13.48
CA GLY A 417 3.39 -4.60 14.94
C GLY A 417 2.65 -3.38 15.51
N SER A 418 2.11 -2.48 14.68
CA SER A 418 1.31 -1.34 15.15
C SER A 418 -0.09 -1.72 15.65
N GLY A 419 -0.56 -2.95 15.39
CA GLY A 419 -1.93 -3.40 15.68
C GLY A 419 -2.90 -3.30 14.50
N LYS A 420 -2.42 -3.05 13.27
CA LYS A 420 -3.26 -2.93 12.05
C LYS A 420 -4.17 -4.14 11.83
N SER A 421 -3.63 -5.36 11.81
CA SER A 421 -4.42 -6.58 11.59
C SER A 421 -5.47 -6.79 12.68
N GLU A 422 -5.11 -6.52 13.95
CA GLU A 422 -6.03 -6.63 15.09
C GLU A 422 -7.18 -5.60 15.03
N LEU A 423 -6.89 -4.36 14.61
CA LEU A 423 -7.92 -3.35 14.35
C LEU A 423 -8.89 -3.82 13.26
N LEU A 424 -8.39 -4.43 12.19
CA LEU A 424 -9.24 -4.93 11.10
C LEU A 424 -10.12 -6.10 11.55
N ILE A 425 -9.57 -7.07 12.29
CA ILE A 425 -10.34 -8.16 12.90
C ILE A 425 -11.43 -7.59 13.81
N THR A 426 -11.09 -6.62 14.65
CA THR A 426 -12.03 -5.95 15.56
C THR A 426 -13.14 -5.22 14.79
N TRP A 427 -12.79 -4.48 13.75
CA TRP A 427 -13.76 -3.77 12.93
C TRP A 427 -14.70 -4.73 12.19
N ILE A 428 -14.15 -5.77 11.56
CA ILE A 428 -14.92 -6.82 10.88
C ILE A 428 -15.88 -7.52 11.85
N THR A 429 -15.38 -7.91 13.03
CA THR A 429 -16.18 -8.60 14.04
C THR A 429 -17.29 -7.70 14.58
N ALA A 430 -17.03 -6.40 14.79
CA ALA A 430 -18.04 -5.45 15.22
C ALA A 430 -19.14 -5.25 14.16
N LEU A 431 -18.77 -5.18 12.88
CA LEU A 431 -19.72 -5.10 11.76
C LEU A 431 -20.61 -6.35 11.68
N ALA A 432 -20.02 -7.54 11.77
CA ALA A 432 -20.73 -8.81 11.75
C ALA A 432 -21.61 -9.04 13.00
N ALA A 433 -21.21 -8.49 14.16
CA ALA A 433 -21.99 -8.55 15.39
C ALA A 433 -23.27 -7.70 15.31
N GLN A 434 -23.23 -6.60 14.54
CA GLN A 434 -24.32 -5.64 14.43
C GLN A 434 -25.28 -5.95 13.27
N CYS A 435 -24.74 -6.27 12.08
CA CYS A 435 -25.51 -6.51 10.86
C CYS A 435 -25.76 -7.99 10.64
N SER A 436 -26.88 -8.37 10.03
CA SER A 436 -27.08 -9.77 9.59
C SER A 436 -26.33 -10.06 8.29
N PRO A 437 -26.06 -11.33 7.94
CA PRO A 437 -25.44 -11.70 6.66
C PRO A 437 -26.24 -11.26 5.42
N GLN A 438 -27.53 -10.95 5.58
CA GLN A 438 -28.40 -10.45 4.52
C GLN A 438 -28.27 -8.93 4.34
N GLU A 439 -27.79 -8.22 5.36
CA GLU A 439 -27.59 -6.78 5.36
C GLU A 439 -26.14 -6.40 5.00
N LEU A 440 -25.19 -7.28 5.28
CA LEU A 440 -23.76 -7.08 5.13
C LEU A 440 -23.06 -8.34 4.58
N SER A 441 -22.23 -8.14 3.56
CA SER A 441 -21.28 -9.12 3.03
C SER A 441 -19.86 -8.58 3.09
N LEU A 442 -18.90 -9.46 3.41
CA LEU A 442 -17.49 -9.11 3.58
C LEU A 442 -16.64 -9.87 2.56
N LEU A 443 -15.85 -9.14 1.79
CA LEU A 443 -14.81 -9.72 0.93
C LEU A 443 -13.44 -9.34 1.50
N LEU A 444 -12.64 -10.34 1.83
CA LEU A 444 -11.34 -10.16 2.48
C LEU A 444 -10.22 -10.43 1.49
N VAL A 445 -9.26 -9.52 1.37
CA VAL A 445 -8.10 -9.66 0.50
C VAL A 445 -6.84 -9.52 1.35
N ASP A 446 -6.10 -10.60 1.52
CA ASP A 446 -4.84 -10.68 2.26
C ASP A 446 -3.68 -10.89 1.29
N CYS A 447 -2.89 -9.84 1.08
CA CYS A 447 -1.77 -9.87 0.13
C CYS A 447 -0.46 -10.43 0.74
N LYS A 448 -0.43 -10.82 2.03
CA LYS A 448 0.78 -11.32 2.72
C LYS A 448 0.47 -12.54 3.60
N GLY A 449 0.40 -13.73 3.01
CA GLY A 449 0.55 -15.00 3.73
C GLY A 449 -0.67 -15.50 4.50
N GLY A 450 -1.87 -14.97 4.23
CA GLY A 450 -3.17 -15.54 4.62
C GLY A 450 -3.49 -15.62 6.12
N ALA A 451 -2.62 -15.09 6.98
CA ALA A 451 -2.77 -15.22 8.43
C ALA A 451 -3.56 -14.07 9.07
N SER A 452 -3.71 -12.92 8.39
CA SER A 452 -4.35 -11.73 9.00
C SER A 452 -5.85 -11.94 9.23
N PHE A 453 -6.54 -12.68 8.35
CA PHE A 453 -8.01 -12.80 8.38
C PHE A 453 -8.53 -14.22 8.67
N GLN A 454 -7.64 -15.20 8.86
CA GLN A 454 -8.04 -16.59 9.09
C GLN A 454 -9.01 -16.76 10.28
N ALA A 455 -8.86 -15.94 11.32
CA ALA A 455 -9.75 -15.98 12.49
C ALA A 455 -11.21 -15.65 12.14
N VAL A 456 -11.44 -14.72 11.21
CA VAL A 456 -12.78 -14.21 10.84
C VAL A 456 -13.38 -14.88 9.60
N GLU A 457 -12.62 -15.71 8.90
CA GLU A 457 -13.07 -16.48 7.73
C GLU A 457 -14.33 -17.31 8.02
N THR A 458 -14.46 -17.81 9.25
CA THR A 458 -15.59 -18.66 9.66
C THR A 458 -16.91 -17.91 9.87
N LEU A 459 -16.94 -16.58 9.75
CA LEU A 459 -18.14 -15.76 9.90
C LEU A 459 -19.08 -15.93 8.69
N PRO A 460 -20.41 -16.08 8.88
CA PRO A 460 -21.36 -16.26 7.77
C PRO A 460 -21.42 -15.08 6.78
N HIS A 461 -20.96 -13.90 7.19
CA HIS A 461 -20.90 -12.68 6.38
C HIS A 461 -19.76 -12.71 5.35
N VAL A 462 -18.72 -13.52 5.56
CA VAL A 462 -17.56 -13.57 4.67
C VAL A 462 -17.94 -14.36 3.41
N VAL A 463 -18.02 -13.66 2.28
CA VAL A 463 -18.40 -14.23 0.99
C VAL A 463 -17.21 -14.81 0.22
N GLY A 464 -16.00 -14.43 0.60
CA GLY A 464 -14.76 -14.93 0.02
C GLY A 464 -13.53 -14.35 0.71
N MET A 465 -12.44 -15.10 0.66
CA MET A 465 -11.12 -14.67 1.12
C MET A 465 -10.10 -14.91 0.00
N VAL A 466 -9.35 -13.88 -0.34
CA VAL A 466 -8.30 -13.93 -1.36
C VAL A 466 -6.97 -13.84 -0.63
N THR A 467 -6.29 -14.96 -0.48
CA THR A 467 -4.95 -15.05 0.10
C THR A 467 -3.92 -15.23 -1.01
N ASP A 468 -2.68 -14.80 -0.76
CA ASP A 468 -1.52 -15.05 -1.63
C ASP A 468 -1.85 -14.82 -3.10
N LEU A 469 -1.83 -13.54 -3.52
CA LEU A 469 -2.13 -13.11 -4.89
C LEU A 469 -1.30 -13.88 -5.93
N GLU A 470 -1.79 -15.05 -6.34
CA GLU A 470 -1.25 -15.81 -7.46
C GLU A 470 -1.34 -14.95 -8.72
N PRO A 471 -0.44 -15.15 -9.71
CA PRO A 471 -0.52 -14.44 -10.98
C PRO A 471 -1.93 -14.58 -11.59
N GLY A 472 -2.62 -13.45 -11.79
CA GLY A 472 -4.00 -13.40 -12.32
C GLY A 472 -5.12 -13.36 -11.28
N ALA A 473 -4.87 -13.70 -9.99
CA ALA A 473 -5.88 -13.63 -8.95
C ALA A 473 -6.38 -12.20 -8.70
N ALA A 474 -5.47 -11.22 -8.76
CA ALA A 474 -5.79 -9.80 -8.64
C ALA A 474 -6.75 -9.29 -9.73
N ASP A 475 -6.48 -9.67 -11.00
CA ASP A 475 -7.33 -9.28 -12.12
C ASP A 475 -8.69 -9.96 -12.04
N ARG A 476 -8.74 -11.22 -11.59
CA ARG A 476 -9.99 -11.93 -11.29
C ARG A 476 -10.81 -11.17 -10.24
N VAL A 477 -10.20 -10.74 -9.12
CA VAL A 477 -10.83 -9.90 -8.06
C VAL A 477 -11.52 -8.70 -8.66
N VAL A 478 -10.78 -7.99 -9.49
CA VAL A 478 -11.26 -6.77 -10.11
C VAL A 478 -12.38 -7.02 -11.11
N SER A 479 -12.30 -8.07 -11.93
CA SER A 479 -13.37 -8.45 -12.86
C SER A 479 -14.65 -8.81 -12.12
N SER A 480 -14.57 -9.57 -11.03
CA SER A 480 -15.74 -9.92 -10.21
C SER A 480 -16.35 -8.72 -9.48
N LEU A 481 -15.52 -7.78 -9.00
CA LEU A 481 -15.99 -6.54 -8.38
C LEU A 481 -16.66 -5.61 -9.39
N ARG A 482 -16.12 -5.50 -10.62
CA ARG A 482 -16.77 -4.77 -11.71
C ARG A 482 -18.10 -5.41 -12.11
N ALA A 483 -18.15 -6.73 -12.19
CA ALA A 483 -19.38 -7.47 -12.44
C ALA A 483 -20.43 -7.21 -11.34
N GLU A 484 -19.99 -7.11 -10.08
CA GLU A 484 -20.84 -6.80 -8.95
C GLU A 484 -21.40 -5.37 -9.01
N LEU A 485 -20.59 -4.38 -9.36
CA LEU A 485 -21.07 -3.02 -9.61
C LEU A 485 -22.16 -3.01 -10.69
N ARG A 486 -21.91 -3.64 -11.86
CA ARG A 486 -22.88 -3.74 -12.96
C ARG A 486 -24.16 -4.48 -12.54
N HIS A 487 -24.05 -5.49 -11.67
CA HIS A 487 -25.20 -6.18 -11.12
C HIS A 487 -26.04 -5.24 -10.25
N ARG A 488 -25.42 -4.52 -9.31
CA ARG A 488 -26.10 -3.57 -8.42
C ARG A 488 -26.75 -2.44 -9.20
N GLU A 489 -26.07 -1.87 -10.19
CA GLU A 489 -26.63 -0.84 -11.08
C GLU A 489 -27.90 -1.32 -11.78
N ARG A 490 -27.89 -2.55 -12.33
CA ARG A 490 -29.08 -3.15 -12.96
C ARG A 490 -30.21 -3.36 -11.96
N VAL A 491 -29.91 -3.82 -10.75
CA VAL A 491 -30.93 -4.03 -9.69
C VAL A 491 -31.56 -2.69 -9.30
N LEU A 492 -30.77 -1.64 -9.08
CA LEU A 492 -31.28 -0.30 -8.75
C LEU A 492 -32.10 0.29 -9.90
N ALA A 493 -31.57 0.23 -11.12
CA ALA A 493 -32.24 0.74 -12.32
C ALA A 493 -33.58 0.03 -12.58
N GLY A 494 -33.64 -1.30 -12.38
CA GLY A 494 -34.87 -2.08 -12.51
C GLY A 494 -35.99 -1.66 -11.55
N HIS A 495 -35.64 -1.02 -10.43
CA HIS A 495 -36.60 -0.48 -9.45
C HIS A 495 -36.69 1.05 -9.48
N GLY A 496 -35.99 1.73 -10.39
CA GLY A 496 -35.96 3.21 -10.46
C GLY A 496 -35.25 3.89 -9.28
N ALA A 497 -34.47 3.15 -8.49
CA ALA A 497 -33.72 3.68 -7.35
C ALA A 497 -32.41 4.32 -7.80
N ARG A 498 -32.03 5.45 -7.17
CA ARG A 498 -30.75 6.13 -7.49
C ARG A 498 -29.56 5.64 -6.66
N HIS A 499 -29.85 5.02 -5.52
CA HIS A 499 -28.87 4.58 -4.54
C HIS A 499 -29.47 3.49 -3.66
N LEU A 500 -28.63 2.74 -2.94
CA LEU A 500 -29.06 1.56 -2.17
C LEU A 500 -30.09 1.87 -1.07
N LEU A 501 -30.00 3.06 -0.46
CA LEU A 501 -30.89 3.50 0.62
C LEU A 501 -32.13 4.25 0.12
N ASP A 502 -32.36 4.29 -1.20
CA ASP A 502 -33.53 4.94 -1.78
C ASP A 502 -34.83 4.31 -1.25
N PRO A 503 -35.79 5.12 -0.75
CA PRO A 503 -37.07 4.62 -0.25
C PRO A 503 -37.87 3.80 -1.28
N VAL A 504 -37.65 4.03 -2.58
CA VAL A 504 -38.32 3.29 -3.66
C VAL A 504 -37.88 1.81 -3.70
N LEU A 505 -36.66 1.50 -3.22
CA LEU A 505 -36.14 0.14 -3.17
C LEU A 505 -36.58 -0.55 -1.87
N LEU A 506 -37.49 -1.51 -1.98
CA LEU A 506 -37.95 -2.30 -0.83
C LEU A 506 -36.81 -3.12 -0.22
N PRO A 507 -36.76 -3.31 1.12
CA PRO A 507 -35.68 -4.04 1.80
C PRO A 507 -35.39 -5.44 1.25
N GLU A 508 -36.41 -6.18 0.82
CA GLU A 508 -36.25 -7.52 0.21
C GLU A 508 -35.51 -7.53 -1.13
N HIS A 509 -35.51 -6.41 -1.85
CA HIS A 509 -34.83 -6.24 -3.14
C HIS A 509 -33.48 -5.54 -2.99
N ARG A 510 -33.12 -5.09 -1.77
CA ARG A 510 -31.83 -4.45 -1.50
C ARG A 510 -30.73 -5.51 -1.44
N PRO A 511 -29.70 -5.43 -2.31
CA PRO A 511 -28.52 -6.26 -2.11
C PRO A 511 -27.83 -5.89 -0.79
N ALA A 512 -27.25 -6.90 -0.13
CA ALA A 512 -26.42 -6.69 1.06
C ALA A 512 -25.31 -5.66 0.77
N ARG A 513 -25.02 -4.80 1.74
CA ARG A 513 -23.87 -3.87 1.65
C ARG A 513 -22.60 -4.70 1.56
N LEU A 514 -21.73 -4.38 0.60
CA LEU A 514 -20.47 -5.11 0.40
C LEU A 514 -19.32 -4.28 0.97
N VAL A 515 -18.65 -4.79 2.00
CA VAL A 515 -17.41 -4.20 2.51
C VAL A 515 -16.23 -5.04 2.01
N VAL A 516 -15.37 -4.43 1.19
CA VAL A 516 -14.14 -5.05 0.71
C VAL A 516 -12.98 -4.57 1.57
N VAL A 517 -12.34 -5.48 2.29
CA VAL A 517 -11.19 -5.19 3.14
C VAL A 517 -9.94 -5.70 2.46
N VAL A 518 -9.02 -4.79 2.13
CA VAL A 518 -7.75 -5.12 1.48
C VAL A 518 -6.61 -4.85 2.45
N ASP A 519 -6.05 -5.91 3.02
CA ASP A 519 -4.81 -5.83 3.76
C ASP A 519 -3.63 -5.75 2.79
N GLU A 520 -2.74 -4.80 3.05
CA GLU A 520 -1.57 -4.51 2.24
C GLU A 520 -1.90 -4.20 0.77
N PHE A 521 -2.78 -3.22 0.55
CA PHE A 521 -3.18 -2.72 -0.76
C PHE A 521 -2.00 -2.33 -1.67
N GLN A 522 -0.86 -1.92 -1.09
CA GLN A 522 0.35 -1.67 -1.86
C GLN A 522 0.83 -2.91 -2.62
N ALA A 523 0.82 -4.08 -2.00
CA ALA A 523 1.26 -5.32 -2.66
C ALA A 523 0.36 -5.68 -3.86
N LEU A 524 -0.93 -5.37 -3.78
CA LEU A 524 -1.86 -5.52 -4.90
C LEU A 524 -1.52 -4.58 -6.07
N LEU A 525 -1.15 -3.33 -5.77
CA LEU A 525 -0.72 -2.35 -6.79
C LEU A 525 0.64 -2.70 -7.40
N ASP A 526 1.58 -3.20 -6.60
CA ASP A 526 2.90 -3.63 -7.06
C ASP A 526 2.78 -4.82 -8.04
N ALA A 527 1.79 -5.70 -7.83
CA ALA A 527 1.50 -6.82 -8.73
C ALA A 527 0.89 -6.37 -10.07
N SER A 528 -0.01 -5.37 -10.04
CA SER A 528 -0.65 -4.84 -11.26
C SER A 528 -0.94 -3.33 -11.10
N PRO A 529 -0.07 -2.44 -11.65
CA PRO A 529 -0.21 -1.00 -11.46
C PRO A 529 -1.50 -0.38 -12.02
N HIS A 530 -2.11 -1.00 -13.04
CA HIS A 530 -3.38 -0.52 -13.60
C HIS A 530 -4.53 -0.55 -12.58
N LEU A 531 -4.44 -1.42 -11.56
CA LEU A 531 -5.46 -1.55 -10.52
C LEU A 531 -5.71 -0.26 -9.74
N HIS A 532 -4.73 0.65 -9.72
CA HIS A 532 -4.86 1.94 -9.07
C HIS A 532 -6.08 2.73 -9.58
N GLN A 533 -6.25 2.79 -10.92
CA GLN A 533 -7.38 3.46 -11.54
C GLN A 533 -8.70 2.72 -11.26
N VAL A 534 -8.65 1.39 -11.16
CA VAL A 534 -9.84 0.58 -10.95
C VAL A 534 -10.39 0.73 -9.54
N PHE A 535 -9.54 0.75 -8.52
CA PHE A 535 -9.96 0.98 -7.14
C PHE A 535 -10.44 2.43 -6.91
N ALA A 536 -9.83 3.42 -7.56
CA ALA A 536 -10.33 4.78 -7.54
C ALA A 536 -11.74 4.89 -8.14
N ASP A 537 -11.99 4.17 -9.23
CA ASP A 537 -13.29 4.10 -9.90
C ASP A 537 -14.35 3.32 -9.08
N LEU A 538 -13.95 2.21 -8.45
CA LEU A 538 -14.75 1.49 -7.45
C LEU A 538 -15.14 2.39 -6.27
N ALA A 539 -14.20 3.20 -5.77
CA ALA A 539 -14.46 4.14 -4.68
C ALA A 539 -15.40 5.28 -5.11
N ALA A 540 -15.25 5.81 -6.32
CA ALA A 540 -16.10 6.88 -6.84
C ALA A 540 -17.57 6.44 -7.01
N ARG A 541 -17.81 5.23 -7.52
CA ARG A 541 -19.17 4.71 -7.77
C ARG A 541 -19.77 3.96 -6.57
N GLY A 542 -18.91 3.33 -5.76
CA GLY A 542 -19.28 2.35 -4.73
C GLY A 542 -20.27 2.87 -3.69
N ARG A 543 -20.11 4.12 -3.25
CA ARG A 543 -21.00 4.76 -2.25
C ARG A 543 -22.49 4.61 -2.55
N SER A 544 -22.90 4.93 -3.79
CA SER A 544 -24.32 4.91 -4.18
C SER A 544 -24.87 3.48 -4.29
N LEU A 545 -23.99 2.51 -4.55
CA LEU A 545 -24.32 1.09 -4.75
C LEU A 545 -24.18 0.27 -3.46
N GLY A 546 -23.82 0.90 -2.34
CA GLY A 546 -23.56 0.25 -1.06
C GLY A 546 -22.35 -0.67 -1.07
N LEU A 547 -21.34 -0.33 -1.88
CA LEU A 547 -20.01 -0.92 -1.83
C LEU A 547 -19.09 0.01 -1.04
N HIS A 548 -18.40 -0.53 -0.06
CA HIS A 548 -17.48 0.15 0.85
C HIS A 548 -16.09 -0.50 0.74
N LEU A 549 -15.04 0.29 0.88
CA LEU A 549 -13.65 -0.16 0.74
C LEU A 549 -12.90 0.19 2.01
N ILE A 550 -12.17 -0.77 2.57
CA ILE A 550 -11.20 -0.52 3.65
C ILE A 550 -9.84 -0.91 3.10
N LEU A 551 -9.04 0.10 2.74
CA LEU A 551 -7.74 -0.08 2.09
C LEU A 551 -6.64 0.12 3.11
N CYS A 552 -5.76 -0.86 3.28
CA CYS A 552 -4.75 -0.83 4.33
C CYS A 552 -3.33 -0.89 3.75
N SER A 553 -2.39 -0.13 4.30
CA SER A 553 -0.99 -0.16 3.84
C SER A 553 0.02 0.08 4.96
N GLN A 554 1.15 -0.62 4.88
CA GLN A 554 2.33 -0.35 5.72
C GLN A 554 3.11 0.91 5.28
N ARG A 555 3.03 1.28 4.00
CA ARG A 555 3.64 2.50 3.44
C ARG A 555 2.55 3.36 2.81
N PRO A 556 1.79 4.08 3.61
CA PRO A 556 0.61 4.76 3.13
C PRO A 556 0.89 5.84 2.08
N ALA A 557 2.07 6.48 2.09
CA ALA A 557 2.44 7.45 1.05
C ALA A 557 2.47 6.85 -0.37
N ALA A 558 2.74 5.54 -0.51
CA ALA A 558 2.78 4.87 -1.81
C ALA A 558 1.38 4.59 -2.40
N VAL A 559 0.35 4.55 -1.56
CA VAL A 559 -1.03 4.22 -1.98
C VAL A 559 -1.97 5.42 -1.97
N ALA A 560 -1.60 6.49 -1.27
CA ALA A 560 -2.40 7.69 -1.05
C ALA A 560 -2.39 8.65 -2.25
N ALA A 561 -2.74 8.17 -3.45
CA ALA A 561 -2.94 9.07 -4.58
C ALA A 561 -4.21 9.92 -4.39
N ASP A 562 -4.20 11.10 -5.00
CA ASP A 562 -5.29 12.09 -4.88
C ASP A 562 -6.67 11.52 -5.20
N ALA A 563 -6.78 10.65 -6.22
CA ALA A 563 -8.04 10.03 -6.61
C ALA A 563 -8.62 9.09 -5.54
N ILE A 564 -7.76 8.38 -4.78
CA ILE A 564 -8.21 7.52 -3.67
C ILE A 564 -8.53 8.38 -2.45
N LEU A 565 -7.67 9.34 -2.10
CA LEU A 565 -7.88 10.24 -0.96
C LEU A 565 -9.14 11.10 -1.10
N ALA A 566 -9.53 11.45 -2.33
CA ALA A 566 -10.76 12.18 -2.62
C ALA A 566 -12.02 11.37 -2.31
N ASN A 567 -11.95 10.04 -2.37
CA ASN A 567 -13.10 9.15 -2.14
C ASN A 567 -13.04 8.43 -0.77
N CYS A 568 -11.87 8.35 -0.15
CA CYS A 568 -11.66 7.83 1.22
C CYS A 568 -11.58 8.97 2.24
N THR A 569 -12.74 9.44 2.71
CA THR A 569 -12.83 10.52 3.71
C THR A 569 -12.50 10.05 5.12
N LEU A 570 -12.82 8.79 5.44
CA LEU A 570 -12.45 8.17 6.71
C LEU A 570 -10.99 7.72 6.65
N ARG A 571 -10.13 8.29 7.48
CA ARG A 571 -8.68 8.08 7.41
C ARG A 571 -8.16 7.71 8.79
N LEU A 572 -7.53 6.55 8.90
CA LEU A 572 -6.99 6.03 10.14
C LEU A 572 -5.48 5.85 9.99
N SER A 573 -4.72 6.25 10.99
CA SER A 573 -3.31 5.89 11.08
C SER A 573 -2.99 5.37 12.46
N LEU A 574 -2.53 4.13 12.52
CA LEU A 574 -1.75 3.62 13.65
C LEU A 574 -0.31 4.11 13.52
N ARG A 575 0.59 3.60 14.37
CA ARG A 575 2.01 3.92 14.34
C ARG A 575 2.63 3.68 12.97
N VAL A 576 3.21 4.73 12.40
CA VAL A 576 4.01 4.69 11.17
C VAL A 576 5.47 5.06 11.46
N THR A 577 6.38 4.65 10.57
CA THR A 577 7.83 4.84 10.77
C THR A 577 8.31 6.23 10.38
N SER A 578 7.61 6.91 9.48
CA SER A 578 8.05 8.19 8.92
C SER A 578 6.97 9.27 9.04
N ARG A 579 7.40 10.53 9.23
CA ARG A 579 6.52 11.70 9.23
C ARG A 579 5.77 11.89 7.90
N PRO A 580 6.41 11.69 6.72
CA PRO A 580 5.70 11.74 5.43
C PRO A 580 4.56 10.73 5.30
N ASP A 581 4.74 9.50 5.80
CA ASP A 581 3.68 8.49 5.78
C ASP A 581 2.45 8.92 6.59
N SER A 582 2.66 9.52 7.76
CA SER A 582 1.57 10.08 8.59
C SER A 582 0.88 11.24 7.86
N ALA A 583 1.66 12.15 7.27
CA ALA A 583 1.14 13.31 6.57
C ALA A 583 0.34 12.94 5.31
N ALA A 584 0.73 11.87 4.61
CA ALA A 584 0.03 11.40 3.41
C ALA A 584 -1.42 10.95 3.69
N ILE A 585 -1.71 10.42 4.88
CA ILE A 585 -3.07 10.03 5.28
C ILE A 585 -3.76 11.18 6.03
N LEU A 586 -3.15 11.64 7.11
CA LEU A 586 -3.80 12.53 8.08
C LEU A 586 -3.61 14.02 7.78
N GLY A 587 -2.74 14.37 6.83
CA GLY A 587 -2.28 15.75 6.59
C GLY A 587 -1.26 16.26 7.62
N VAL A 588 -0.97 15.48 8.67
CA VAL A 588 -0.11 15.84 9.81
C VAL A 588 0.84 14.70 10.19
N PRO A 589 2.00 14.98 10.82
CA PRO A 589 3.01 13.97 11.14
C PRO A 589 2.74 13.18 12.45
N ASP A 590 1.60 13.39 13.09
CA ASP A 590 1.31 12.97 14.47
C ASP A 590 1.35 11.44 14.67
N ALA A 591 0.96 10.64 13.68
CA ALA A 591 0.96 9.19 13.81
C ALA A 591 2.38 8.58 13.84
N ALA A 592 3.39 9.32 13.36
CA ALA A 592 4.80 8.92 13.49
C ALA A 592 5.33 9.11 14.93
N ALA A 593 4.64 9.89 15.76
CA ALA A 593 4.99 10.11 17.16
C ALA A 593 4.35 9.10 18.12
N ILE A 594 3.46 8.22 17.64
CA ILE A 594 2.83 7.18 18.47
C ILE A 594 3.91 6.23 19.02
N PRO A 595 3.97 6.00 20.35
CA PRO A 595 4.95 5.10 20.95
C PRO A 595 4.85 3.66 20.40
N ALA A 596 5.99 2.99 20.26
CA ALA A 596 6.02 1.59 19.82
C ALA A 596 5.41 0.61 20.85
N GLY A 597 5.40 0.98 22.13
CA GLY A 597 4.86 0.16 23.22
C GLY A 597 3.32 0.18 23.35
N THR A 598 2.62 0.91 22.50
CA THR A 598 1.15 1.02 22.52
C THR A 598 0.54 0.56 21.18
N PRO A 599 0.63 -0.75 20.85
CA PRO A 599 -0.04 -1.29 19.66
C PRO A 599 -1.55 -1.09 19.77
N GLY A 600 -2.23 -0.85 18.65
CA GLY A 600 -3.66 -0.53 18.61
C GLY A 600 -3.99 0.95 18.84
N ARG A 601 -3.02 1.77 19.27
CA ARG A 601 -3.19 3.23 19.34
C ARG A 601 -3.36 3.80 17.94
N CYS A 602 -4.47 4.49 17.71
CA CYS A 602 -4.86 4.96 16.39
C CYS A 602 -5.35 6.41 16.44
N ILE A 603 -4.98 7.19 15.43
CA ILE A 603 -5.53 8.50 15.15
C ILE A 603 -6.50 8.35 13.97
N VAL A 604 -7.73 8.79 14.15
CA VAL A 604 -8.75 8.84 13.10
C VAL A 604 -9.05 10.28 12.71
N TRP A 605 -9.16 10.49 11.41
CA TRP A 605 -9.70 11.69 10.78
C TRP A 605 -11.01 11.30 10.09
N ASN A 606 -12.11 11.90 10.53
CA ASN A 606 -13.45 11.62 10.00
C ASN A 606 -13.97 12.72 9.06
N GLY A 607 -13.09 13.57 8.54
CA GLY A 607 -13.43 14.72 7.69
C GLY A 607 -13.55 16.05 8.44
N ASP A 608 -13.94 16.01 9.72
CA ASP A 608 -14.16 17.21 10.53
C ASP A 608 -13.15 17.35 11.66
N ARG A 609 -12.90 16.26 12.41
CA ARG A 609 -12.05 16.26 13.59
C ARG A 609 -11.07 15.10 13.62
N ARG A 610 -9.94 15.33 14.30
CA ARG A 610 -8.96 14.28 14.63
C ARG A 610 -9.27 13.75 16.02
N LEU A 611 -9.49 12.45 16.13
CA LEU A 611 -9.71 11.76 17.40
C LEU A 611 -8.61 10.73 17.61
N VAL A 612 -8.26 10.50 18.87
CA VAL A 612 -7.32 9.45 19.25
C VAL A 612 -8.04 8.42 20.09
N PHE A 613 -7.82 7.16 19.77
CA PHE A 613 -8.41 6.04 20.50
C PHE A 613 -7.46 4.85 20.57
N GLN A 614 -7.70 4.00 21.56
CA GLN A 614 -7.10 2.67 21.66
C GLN A 614 -8.05 1.66 21.04
N SER A 615 -7.61 0.94 20.00
CA SER A 615 -8.36 -0.17 19.41
C SER A 615 -8.61 -1.26 20.45
N ALA A 616 -9.81 -1.85 20.40
CA ALA A 616 -10.08 -3.07 21.11
C ALA A 616 -9.34 -4.26 20.47
N VAL A 617 -9.19 -5.31 21.27
CA VAL A 617 -8.63 -6.61 20.88
C VAL A 617 -9.76 -7.64 20.92
N THR A 618 -9.89 -8.39 19.83
CA THR A 618 -10.93 -9.39 19.64
C THR A 618 -10.39 -10.78 19.93
N THR A 619 -11.10 -11.53 20.75
CA THR A 619 -10.74 -12.91 21.06
C THR A 619 -11.46 -13.90 20.14
N SER A 620 -10.94 -15.12 20.04
CA SER A 620 -11.62 -16.20 19.31
C SER A 620 -13.04 -16.47 19.85
N ASP A 621 -13.25 -16.29 21.15
CA ASP A 621 -14.56 -16.48 21.80
C ASP A 621 -15.58 -15.43 21.33
N ASP A 622 -15.14 -14.18 21.09
CA ASP A 622 -15.99 -13.12 20.56
C ASP A 622 -16.44 -13.46 19.13
N ILE A 623 -15.52 -13.91 18.28
CA ILE A 623 -15.81 -14.32 16.90
C ILE A 623 -16.75 -15.51 16.87
N LEU A 624 -16.51 -16.52 17.73
CA LEU A 624 -17.40 -17.67 17.87
C LEU A 624 -18.79 -17.23 18.30
N ALA A 625 -18.92 -16.32 19.27
CA ALA A 625 -20.22 -15.82 19.70
C ALA A 625 -20.99 -15.10 18.57
N VAL A 626 -20.29 -14.33 17.73
CA VAL A 626 -20.90 -13.70 16.53
C VAL A 626 -21.31 -14.75 15.50
N ARG A 627 -20.48 -15.76 15.24
CA ARG A 627 -20.78 -16.86 14.33
C ARG A 627 -22.02 -17.63 14.78
N GLU A 628 -22.08 -17.97 16.07
CA GLU A 628 -23.19 -18.71 16.67
C GLU A 628 -24.50 -17.94 16.60
N ARG A 629 -24.45 -16.62 16.77
CA ARG A 629 -25.63 -15.74 16.65
C ARG A 629 -26.29 -15.80 15.27
N TRP A 630 -25.51 -16.02 14.21
CA TRP A 630 -25.98 -16.01 12.82
C TRP A 630 -25.89 -17.39 12.14
N ARG A 631 -25.72 -18.46 12.92
CA ARG A 631 -25.55 -19.83 12.41
C ARG A 631 -26.66 -20.25 11.43
N ASP A 632 -27.91 -19.91 11.74
CA ASP A 632 -29.09 -20.31 10.97
C ASP A 632 -29.51 -19.26 9.93
N ALA A 633 -28.73 -18.20 9.75
CA ALA A 633 -29.04 -17.14 8.80
C ALA A 633 -28.80 -17.64 7.36
N PRO A 634 -29.66 -17.30 6.38
CA PRO A 634 -29.46 -17.73 4.99
C PRO A 634 -28.15 -17.18 4.43
N ALA A 635 -27.44 -18.02 3.67
CA ALA A 635 -26.15 -17.64 3.11
C ALA A 635 -26.29 -16.43 2.16
N PRO A 636 -25.42 -15.41 2.28
CA PRO A 636 -25.43 -14.28 1.36
C PRO A 636 -25.11 -14.72 -0.08
N ARG A 637 -25.55 -13.91 -1.04
CA ARG A 637 -25.07 -14.01 -2.43
C ARG A 637 -23.55 -13.90 -2.42
N ARG A 638 -22.88 -14.80 -3.14
CA ARG A 638 -21.42 -14.78 -3.32
C ARG A 638 -21.08 -14.14 -4.67
N PRO A 639 -20.77 -12.83 -4.72
CA PRO A 639 -20.30 -12.19 -5.96
C PRO A 639 -18.90 -12.69 -6.37
N TRP A 640 -18.20 -13.33 -5.43
CA TRP A 640 -16.92 -13.97 -5.61
C TRP A 640 -17.08 -15.48 -5.48
N LEU A 641 -16.65 -16.23 -6.50
CA LEU A 641 -16.58 -17.69 -6.43
C LEU A 641 -15.15 -18.12 -6.10
N ASP A 642 -15.03 -19.24 -5.40
CA ASP A 642 -13.71 -19.80 -5.09
C ASP A 642 -12.95 -20.11 -6.38
N PRO A 643 -11.60 -19.99 -6.40
CA PRO A 643 -10.81 -20.42 -7.54
C PRO A 643 -11.15 -21.86 -7.93
N LEU A 644 -11.11 -22.15 -9.22
CA LEU A 644 -11.40 -23.49 -9.71
C LEU A 644 -10.51 -24.53 -9.00
N PRO A 645 -11.07 -25.68 -8.56
CA PRO A 645 -10.29 -26.70 -7.87
C PRO A 645 -9.21 -27.27 -8.77
N ALA A 646 -8.08 -27.71 -8.20
CA ALA A 646 -6.99 -28.33 -8.98
C ALA A 646 -7.34 -29.74 -9.51
N ARG A 647 -8.32 -30.40 -8.89
CA ARG A 647 -8.83 -31.71 -9.29
C ARG A 647 -10.35 -31.66 -9.28
N LEU A 648 -10.94 -32.06 -10.39
CA LEU A 648 -12.38 -32.00 -10.61
C LEU A 648 -12.81 -33.32 -11.23
N ALA A 649 -13.83 -33.99 -10.69
CA ALA A 649 -14.33 -35.23 -11.28
C ALA A 649 -15.28 -34.92 -12.44
N LEU A 650 -15.19 -35.66 -13.55
CA LEU A 650 -16.07 -35.46 -14.70
C LEU A 650 -17.55 -35.60 -14.34
N SER A 651 -17.89 -36.56 -13.48
CA SER A 651 -19.27 -36.77 -12.99
C SER A 651 -19.85 -35.56 -12.26
N ALA A 652 -19.03 -34.81 -11.51
CA ALA A 652 -19.47 -33.61 -10.81
C ALA A 652 -19.82 -32.49 -11.80
N VAL A 653 -19.05 -32.35 -12.88
CA VAL A 653 -19.30 -31.35 -13.93
C VAL A 653 -20.52 -31.72 -14.77
N SER A 654 -20.63 -32.99 -15.16
CA SER A 654 -21.79 -33.48 -15.91
C SER A 654 -23.10 -33.34 -15.11
N ALA A 655 -23.06 -33.46 -13.78
CA ALA A 655 -24.22 -33.19 -12.93
C ALA A 655 -24.65 -31.71 -12.99
N ILE A 656 -23.69 -30.77 -13.04
CA ILE A 656 -23.97 -29.33 -13.18
C ILE A 656 -24.61 -29.03 -14.55
N GLU A 657 -24.12 -29.67 -15.61
CA GLU A 657 -24.69 -29.55 -16.96
C GLU A 657 -26.12 -30.11 -17.02
N ALA A 658 -26.35 -31.31 -16.48
CA ALA A 658 -27.65 -31.95 -16.46
C ALA A 658 -28.71 -31.13 -15.70
N GLY A 659 -28.32 -30.50 -14.58
CA GLY A 659 -29.18 -29.58 -13.84
C GLY A 659 -29.59 -28.34 -14.65
N ARG A 660 -28.73 -27.88 -15.57
CA ARG A 660 -29.02 -26.76 -16.48
C ARG A 660 -29.97 -27.14 -17.61
N ALA A 661 -29.83 -28.32 -18.18
CA ALA A 661 -30.70 -28.79 -19.26
C ALA A 661 -32.19 -28.85 -18.85
N GLY A 662 -32.49 -28.95 -17.54
CA GLY A 662 -33.85 -28.89 -17.00
C GLY A 662 -34.42 -27.48 -16.76
N GLY A 663 -33.62 -26.42 -16.85
CA GLY A 663 -34.04 -25.03 -16.66
C GLY A 663 -34.15 -24.29 -17.99
N SER A 664 -35.36 -23.84 -18.35
CA SER A 664 -35.69 -23.15 -19.61
C SER A 664 -35.14 -21.71 -19.73
N GLU A 665 -33.89 -21.46 -19.37
CA GLU A 665 -33.22 -20.18 -19.63
C GLU A 665 -32.14 -20.35 -20.69
N SER A 666 -32.51 -20.02 -21.94
CA SER A 666 -31.59 -19.90 -23.07
C SER A 666 -30.59 -18.77 -22.80
N THR A 667 -29.44 -19.12 -22.22
CA THR A 667 -28.40 -18.16 -21.83
C THR A 667 -27.19 -18.28 -22.74
N GLY A 668 -27.26 -17.73 -23.95
CA GLY A 668 -26.10 -17.28 -24.75
C GLY A 668 -24.91 -18.22 -24.92
N VAL A 669 -25.07 -19.53 -24.73
CA VAL A 669 -24.06 -20.52 -25.09
C VAL A 669 -24.32 -20.88 -26.56
N ASP A 670 -23.28 -20.77 -27.40
CA ASP A 670 -23.35 -21.05 -28.84
C ASP A 670 -23.67 -22.52 -29.19
N CYS A 671 -23.87 -23.38 -28.19
CA CYS A 671 -24.22 -24.79 -28.35
C CYS A 671 -25.46 -25.19 -27.53
N PRO A 672 -26.45 -25.88 -28.13
CA PRO A 672 -27.64 -26.36 -27.44
C PRO A 672 -27.30 -27.32 -26.28
N PRO A 673 -28.05 -27.27 -25.16
CA PRO A 673 -27.86 -28.18 -24.05
C PRO A 673 -28.02 -29.63 -24.50
N GLY A 674 -27.00 -30.46 -24.25
CA GLY A 674 -27.01 -31.90 -24.58
C GLY A 674 -26.36 -32.28 -25.92
N GLU A 675 -25.92 -31.34 -26.75
CA GLU A 675 -25.23 -31.64 -28.01
C GLU A 675 -23.70 -31.63 -27.90
N GLY A 676 -23.14 -31.02 -26.85
CA GLY A 676 -21.71 -30.86 -26.67
C GLY A 676 -21.01 -31.91 -25.80
N ILE A 677 -19.69 -31.93 -25.88
CA ILE A 677 -18.79 -32.76 -25.07
C ILE A 677 -18.30 -31.90 -23.89
N VAL A 678 -18.74 -32.26 -22.67
CA VAL A 678 -18.23 -31.64 -21.44
C VAL A 678 -16.82 -32.14 -21.16
N PHE A 679 -15.89 -31.21 -20.95
CA PHE A 679 -14.50 -31.56 -20.65
C PHE A 679 -13.95 -30.90 -19.37
N GLY A 680 -14.64 -29.91 -18.80
CA GLY A 680 -14.14 -29.19 -17.65
C GLY A 680 -15.11 -28.18 -17.07
N LEU A 681 -14.62 -27.33 -16.16
CA LEU A 681 -15.38 -26.21 -15.58
C LEU A 681 -14.64 -24.90 -15.89
N ALA A 682 -15.33 -23.98 -16.56
CA ALA A 682 -14.86 -22.65 -16.91
C ALA A 682 -15.20 -21.64 -15.81
N ASP A 683 -14.27 -20.75 -15.51
CA ASP A 683 -14.45 -19.63 -14.58
C ASP A 683 -14.70 -18.34 -15.36
N LEU A 684 -15.87 -17.76 -15.15
CA LEU A 684 -16.33 -16.54 -15.81
C LEU A 684 -16.54 -15.45 -14.75
N PRO A 685 -15.46 -14.79 -14.28
CA PRO A 685 -15.55 -13.79 -13.21
C PRO A 685 -16.43 -12.60 -13.61
N GLU A 686 -16.49 -12.25 -14.90
CA GLU A 686 -17.32 -11.16 -15.42
C GLU A 686 -18.83 -11.42 -15.31
N GLU A 687 -19.21 -12.69 -15.24
CA GLU A 687 -20.58 -13.15 -15.03
C GLU A 687 -20.84 -13.60 -13.59
N GLN A 688 -19.80 -13.61 -12.75
CA GLN A 688 -19.84 -14.18 -11.40
C GLN A 688 -20.31 -15.65 -11.40
N ALA A 689 -19.87 -16.42 -12.40
CA ALA A 689 -20.35 -17.78 -12.62
C ALA A 689 -19.21 -18.75 -12.95
N GLN A 690 -19.39 -20.00 -12.53
CA GLN A 690 -18.61 -21.14 -13.01
C GLN A 690 -19.53 -22.04 -13.81
N ARG A 691 -19.19 -22.26 -15.07
CA ARG A 691 -20.04 -22.99 -16.03
C ARG A 691 -19.30 -24.22 -16.55
N PRO A 692 -20.00 -25.34 -16.81
CA PRO A 692 -19.38 -26.45 -17.54
C PRO A 692 -18.76 -25.96 -18.84
N ALA A 693 -17.50 -26.31 -19.07
CA ALA A 693 -16.80 -26.08 -20.33
C ALA A 693 -17.22 -27.19 -21.30
N VAL A 694 -17.90 -26.79 -22.36
CA VAL A 694 -18.52 -27.67 -23.34
C VAL A 694 -17.90 -27.35 -24.69
N TRP A 695 -17.38 -28.37 -25.36
CA TRP A 695 -16.89 -28.27 -26.73
C TRP A 695 -17.84 -28.99 -27.66
N CYS A 696 -18.28 -28.31 -28.72
CA CYS A 696 -19.23 -28.81 -29.70
C CYS A 696 -18.55 -28.95 -31.06
N PRO A 697 -18.06 -30.15 -31.44
CA PRO A 697 -17.24 -30.30 -32.65
C PRO A 697 -17.94 -29.86 -33.95
N GLU A 698 -19.27 -29.95 -34.00
CA GLU A 698 -20.06 -29.53 -35.16
C GLU A 698 -20.15 -27.99 -35.31
N HIS A 699 -20.04 -27.25 -34.21
CA HIS A 699 -20.15 -25.78 -34.17
C HIS A 699 -18.76 -25.12 -34.04
N ASP A 700 -17.97 -25.57 -33.08
CA ASP A 700 -16.65 -25.04 -32.73
C ASP A 700 -15.52 -25.56 -33.65
N GLY A 701 -15.84 -26.54 -34.50
CA GLY A 701 -14.88 -27.19 -35.39
C GLY A 701 -13.82 -28.03 -34.66
N SER A 702 -12.73 -28.31 -35.38
CA SER A 702 -11.60 -29.08 -34.85
C SER A 702 -10.77 -28.29 -33.82
N LEU A 703 -10.22 -28.99 -32.83
CA LEU A 703 -9.58 -28.40 -31.63
C LEU A 703 -8.06 -28.60 -31.64
N LEU A 704 -7.31 -27.53 -31.42
CA LEU A 704 -5.87 -27.58 -31.12
C LEU A 704 -5.66 -27.56 -29.61
N VAL A 705 -4.85 -28.48 -29.08
CA VAL A 705 -4.44 -28.51 -27.68
C VAL A 705 -2.93 -28.28 -27.60
N LEU A 706 -2.53 -27.21 -26.92
CA LEU A 706 -1.12 -26.85 -26.73
C LEU A 706 -0.73 -27.01 -25.26
N GLY A 707 0.36 -27.71 -24.97
CA GLY A 707 0.83 -27.86 -23.59
C GLY A 707 2.13 -28.62 -23.45
N THR A 708 2.92 -28.29 -22.43
CA THR A 708 4.15 -29.01 -22.11
C THR A 708 3.90 -30.39 -21.51
N GLY A 709 4.95 -31.20 -21.33
CA GLY A 709 4.86 -32.47 -20.61
C GLY A 709 4.24 -32.30 -19.21
N ARG A 710 3.38 -33.24 -18.81
CA ARG A 710 2.66 -33.25 -17.52
C ARG A 710 1.74 -32.04 -17.28
N SER A 711 1.34 -31.34 -18.34
CA SER A 711 0.38 -30.22 -18.26
C SER A 711 -1.08 -30.67 -18.16
N GLY A 712 -1.39 -31.95 -18.45
CA GLY A 712 -2.75 -32.49 -18.47
C GLY A 712 -3.27 -32.90 -19.85
N ARG A 713 -2.41 -32.92 -20.89
CA ARG A 713 -2.77 -33.33 -22.27
C ARG A 713 -3.48 -34.67 -22.34
N THR A 714 -2.87 -35.71 -21.75
CA THR A 714 -3.43 -37.07 -21.71
C THR A 714 -4.76 -37.10 -20.98
N THR A 715 -4.86 -36.39 -19.86
CA THR A 715 -6.12 -36.26 -19.09
C THR A 715 -7.22 -35.62 -19.92
N LEU A 716 -6.92 -34.57 -20.70
CA LEU A 716 -7.91 -33.98 -21.61
C LEU A 716 -8.39 -34.98 -22.65
N LEU A 717 -7.48 -35.73 -23.27
CA LEU A 717 -7.84 -36.77 -24.24
C LEU A 717 -8.73 -37.85 -23.62
N ASP A 718 -8.40 -38.32 -22.42
CA ASP A 718 -9.19 -39.30 -21.69
C ASP A 718 -10.61 -38.76 -21.39
N THR A 719 -10.71 -37.49 -20.99
CA THR A 719 -11.97 -36.83 -20.69
C THR A 719 -12.83 -36.61 -21.94
N LEU A 720 -12.21 -36.19 -23.05
CA LEU A 720 -12.90 -36.07 -24.34
C LEU A 720 -13.34 -37.43 -24.87
N GLU A 721 -12.51 -38.47 -24.73
CA GLU A 721 -12.87 -39.83 -25.13
C GLU A 721 -14.09 -40.32 -24.36
N VAL A 722 -14.11 -40.19 -23.03
CA VAL A 722 -15.25 -40.60 -22.20
C VAL A 722 -16.50 -39.78 -22.51
N GLY A 723 -16.38 -38.45 -22.64
CA GLY A 723 -17.52 -37.56 -22.92
C GLY A 723 -18.09 -37.68 -24.34
N ALA A 724 -17.30 -38.19 -25.29
CA ALA A 724 -17.71 -38.36 -26.68
C ALA A 724 -18.29 -39.74 -27.00
N ARG A 725 -18.04 -40.77 -26.18
CA ARG A 725 -18.41 -42.17 -26.47
C ARG A 725 -19.89 -42.42 -26.78
N ASP A 726 -20.79 -41.63 -26.19
CA ASP A 726 -22.23 -41.76 -26.42
C ASP A 726 -22.67 -41.19 -27.79
N ARG A 727 -21.84 -40.34 -28.42
CA ARG A 727 -22.21 -39.55 -29.61
C ARG A 727 -21.29 -39.74 -30.82
N PHE A 728 -20.03 -40.08 -30.58
CA PHE A 728 -19.00 -40.22 -31.59
C PHE A 728 -18.28 -41.55 -31.44
N ARG A 729 -17.93 -42.16 -32.58
CA ARG A 729 -16.89 -43.17 -32.64
C ARG A 729 -15.55 -42.49 -32.39
N VAL A 730 -14.91 -42.78 -31.26
CA VAL A 730 -13.62 -42.17 -30.92
C VAL A 730 -12.49 -43.06 -31.42
N GLU A 731 -11.64 -42.52 -32.28
CA GLU A 731 -10.39 -43.14 -32.73
C GLU A 731 -9.21 -42.36 -32.15
N ARG A 732 -8.44 -43.01 -31.26
CA ARG A 732 -7.27 -42.41 -30.62
C ARG A 732 -5.99 -42.91 -31.27
N VAL A 733 -5.19 -41.98 -31.74
CA VAL A 733 -3.88 -42.21 -32.31
C VAL A 733 -2.82 -41.77 -31.29
N GLY A 734 -2.06 -42.75 -30.80
CA GLY A 734 -0.95 -42.53 -29.88
C GLY A 734 0.40 -42.48 -30.59
N GLN A 735 1.45 -42.95 -29.91
CA GLN A 735 2.82 -42.98 -30.46
C GLN A 735 3.10 -44.16 -31.41
N ASP A 736 2.15 -45.09 -31.57
CA ASP A 736 2.29 -46.16 -32.56
C ASP A 736 2.07 -45.59 -33.96
N ALA A 737 3.17 -45.31 -34.66
CA ALA A 737 3.14 -44.73 -36.00
C ALA A 737 2.49 -45.68 -37.03
N GLU A 738 2.61 -47.00 -36.87
CA GLU A 738 1.96 -47.98 -37.75
C GLU A 738 0.44 -47.84 -37.65
N GLN A 739 -0.08 -47.88 -36.42
CA GLN A 739 -1.51 -47.71 -36.15
C GLN A 739 -2.01 -46.34 -36.61
N ALA A 740 -1.25 -45.28 -36.29
CA ALA A 740 -1.56 -43.92 -36.68
C ALA A 740 -1.72 -43.76 -38.19
N TRP A 741 -0.78 -44.34 -38.95
CA TRP A 741 -0.83 -44.34 -40.40
C TRP A 741 -2.12 -44.95 -40.91
N ASP A 742 -2.48 -46.15 -40.45
CA ASP A 742 -3.68 -46.82 -40.96
C ASP A 742 -4.94 -46.07 -40.62
N THR A 743 -5.07 -45.60 -39.37
CA THR A 743 -6.26 -44.88 -38.92
C THR A 743 -6.43 -43.57 -39.71
N VAL A 744 -5.38 -42.78 -39.86
CA VAL A 744 -5.43 -41.50 -40.59
C VAL A 744 -5.69 -41.73 -42.09
N MET A 745 -4.98 -42.68 -42.72
CA MET A 745 -5.20 -42.98 -44.13
C MET A 745 -6.61 -43.52 -44.39
N ALA A 746 -7.11 -44.43 -43.54
CA ALA A 746 -8.46 -44.98 -43.67
C ALA A 746 -9.54 -43.91 -43.50
N LEU A 747 -9.35 -42.92 -42.62
CA LEU A 747 -10.26 -41.79 -42.49
C LEU A 747 -10.12 -40.81 -43.66
N SER A 748 -8.93 -40.65 -44.23
CA SER A 748 -8.70 -39.77 -45.38
C SER A 748 -9.35 -40.28 -46.67
N ASP A 749 -9.57 -41.60 -46.80
CA ASP A 749 -10.19 -42.22 -47.96
C ASP A 749 -11.63 -41.71 -48.15
N PRO A 750 -11.94 -40.97 -49.24
CA PRO A 750 -13.26 -40.40 -49.47
C PRO A 750 -14.34 -41.45 -49.79
N LEU A 751 -13.95 -42.67 -50.19
CA LEU A 751 -14.88 -43.74 -50.56
C LEU A 751 -15.43 -44.49 -49.34
N ARG A 752 -14.80 -44.34 -48.17
CA ARG A 752 -15.29 -44.97 -46.94
C ARG A 752 -16.43 -44.16 -46.31
N PRO A 753 -17.60 -44.78 -46.09
CA PRO A 753 -18.65 -44.15 -45.29
C PRO A 753 -18.14 -43.98 -43.86
N THR A 754 -18.21 -42.75 -43.36
CA THR A 754 -17.79 -42.42 -42.00
C THR A 754 -19.03 -42.08 -41.17
N GLU A 755 -19.20 -42.80 -40.07
CA GLU A 755 -20.08 -42.37 -38.98
C GLU A 755 -19.45 -41.15 -38.28
N ARG A 756 -20.21 -40.48 -37.39
CA ARG A 756 -19.70 -39.37 -36.58
C ARG A 756 -18.44 -39.83 -35.83
N THR A 757 -17.28 -39.37 -36.27
CA THR A 757 -15.98 -39.86 -35.82
C THR A 757 -15.18 -38.73 -35.19
N LEU A 758 -14.64 -38.98 -33.99
CA LEU A 758 -13.74 -38.08 -33.31
C LEU A 758 -12.32 -38.66 -33.35
N LEU A 759 -11.43 -38.02 -34.10
CA LEU A 759 -10.02 -38.40 -34.22
C LEU A 759 -9.19 -37.65 -33.17
N LEU A 760 -8.64 -38.37 -32.20
CA LEU A 760 -7.77 -37.82 -31.16
C LEU A 760 -6.31 -38.14 -31.50
N VAL A 761 -5.50 -37.14 -31.83
CA VAL A 761 -4.07 -37.33 -32.15
C VAL A 761 -3.21 -36.82 -30.99
N ASP A 762 -2.56 -37.73 -30.27
CA ASP A 762 -1.65 -37.39 -29.19
C ASP A 762 -0.24 -37.12 -29.73
N ASP A 763 0.32 -35.95 -29.42
CA ASP A 763 1.67 -35.51 -29.82
C ASP A 763 1.97 -35.62 -31.34
N VAL A 764 1.29 -34.77 -32.13
CA VAL A 764 1.43 -34.75 -33.60
C VAL A 764 2.87 -34.52 -34.07
N GLU A 765 3.67 -33.78 -33.29
CA GLU A 765 5.07 -33.51 -33.59
C GLU A 765 5.89 -34.81 -33.53
N SER A 766 5.74 -35.56 -32.44
CA SER A 766 6.38 -36.86 -32.29
C SER A 766 5.91 -37.83 -33.37
N LEU A 767 4.61 -37.87 -33.66
CA LEU A 767 4.05 -38.78 -34.66
C LEU A 767 4.65 -38.55 -36.06
N LEU A 768 4.71 -37.28 -36.50
CA LEU A 768 5.29 -36.92 -37.79
C LEU A 768 6.80 -37.18 -37.84
N ALA A 769 7.50 -36.95 -36.74
CA ALA A 769 8.93 -37.24 -36.64
C ALA A 769 9.22 -38.76 -36.71
N THR A 770 8.42 -39.59 -36.04
CA THR A 770 8.58 -41.05 -36.04
C THR A 770 8.26 -41.68 -37.40
N ALA A 771 7.35 -41.07 -38.18
CA ALA A 771 7.02 -41.55 -39.52
C ALA A 771 8.14 -41.33 -40.56
N GLY A 772 9.10 -40.42 -40.31
CA GLY A 772 10.14 -40.04 -41.27
C GLY A 772 9.65 -39.06 -42.35
N ASP A 773 10.55 -38.63 -43.24
CA ASP A 773 10.27 -37.47 -44.12
C ASP A 773 9.14 -37.70 -45.14
N GLU A 774 9.15 -38.84 -45.85
CA GLU A 774 8.14 -39.13 -46.89
C GLU A 774 6.77 -39.45 -46.28
N HIS A 775 6.71 -40.39 -45.34
CA HIS A 775 5.45 -40.76 -44.67
C HIS A 775 4.93 -39.64 -43.76
N GLY A 776 5.81 -38.91 -43.07
CA GLY A 776 5.43 -37.73 -42.31
C GLY A 776 4.82 -36.64 -43.19
N ALA A 777 5.36 -36.41 -44.39
CA ALA A 777 4.74 -35.49 -45.35
C ALA A 777 3.33 -35.95 -45.78
N ALA A 778 3.17 -37.23 -46.11
CA ALA A 778 1.88 -37.79 -46.50
C ALA A 778 0.85 -37.76 -45.35
N LEU A 779 1.27 -38.09 -44.13
CA LEU A 779 0.41 -38.06 -42.94
C LEU A 779 -0.04 -36.64 -42.62
N ARG A 780 0.88 -35.66 -42.69
CA ARG A 780 0.56 -34.24 -42.53
C ARG A 780 -0.46 -33.77 -43.55
N ASP A 781 -0.27 -34.12 -44.82
CA ASP A 781 -1.15 -33.68 -45.90
C ASP A 781 -2.55 -34.33 -45.77
N ALA A 782 -2.62 -35.59 -45.34
CA ALA A 782 -3.88 -36.27 -45.01
C ALA A 782 -4.59 -35.64 -43.80
N LEU A 783 -3.86 -35.32 -42.72
CA LEU A 783 -4.42 -34.61 -41.56
C LEU A 783 -4.95 -33.21 -41.96
N LEU A 784 -4.23 -32.48 -42.81
CA LEU A 784 -4.71 -31.20 -43.35
C LEU A 784 -5.98 -31.37 -44.20
N GLY A 785 -6.05 -32.44 -44.99
CA GLY A 785 -7.27 -32.80 -45.73
C GLY A 785 -8.45 -33.09 -44.79
N LEU A 786 -8.23 -33.86 -43.72
CA LEU A 786 -9.24 -34.13 -42.70
C LEU A 786 -9.69 -32.85 -41.97
N LEU A 787 -8.79 -31.92 -41.67
CA LEU A 787 -9.17 -30.64 -41.06
C LEU A 787 -10.02 -29.77 -42.01
N ARG A 788 -9.74 -29.80 -43.32
CA ARG A 788 -10.46 -29.00 -44.33
C ARG A 788 -11.82 -29.59 -44.69
N ASP A 789 -11.87 -30.87 -45.00
CA ASP A 789 -13.03 -31.54 -45.60
C ASP A 789 -13.73 -32.50 -44.63
N GLY A 790 -13.11 -32.85 -43.51
CA GLY A 790 -13.61 -33.84 -42.55
C GLY A 790 -14.92 -33.42 -41.89
N GLY A 791 -15.12 -32.13 -41.60
CA GLY A 791 -16.36 -31.63 -41.00
C GLY A 791 -17.60 -31.99 -41.82
N ARG A 792 -17.53 -31.91 -43.16
CA ARG A 792 -18.63 -32.32 -44.07
C ARG A 792 -18.89 -33.83 -44.04
N ARG A 793 -17.89 -34.61 -43.65
CA ARG A 793 -17.94 -36.08 -43.53
C ARG A 793 -18.27 -36.56 -42.12
N GLY A 794 -18.56 -35.64 -41.18
CA GLY A 794 -18.80 -35.96 -39.77
C GLY A 794 -17.53 -36.33 -39.00
N ILE A 795 -16.35 -35.93 -39.48
CA ILE A 795 -15.06 -36.18 -38.84
C ILE A 795 -14.60 -34.89 -38.15
N SER A 796 -14.38 -34.98 -36.84
CA SER A 796 -13.78 -33.90 -36.05
C SER A 796 -12.41 -34.33 -35.54
N VAL A 797 -11.45 -33.43 -35.57
CA VAL A 797 -10.06 -33.75 -35.21
C VAL A 797 -9.64 -32.95 -33.99
N VAL A 798 -8.99 -33.62 -33.03
CA VAL A 798 -8.28 -32.99 -31.92
C VAL A 798 -6.80 -33.26 -32.09
N LEU A 799 -6.02 -32.19 -32.27
CA LEU A 799 -4.57 -32.28 -32.39
C LEU A 799 -3.92 -31.80 -31.09
N VAL A 800 -3.07 -32.65 -30.52
CA VAL A 800 -2.28 -32.31 -29.34
C VAL A 800 -0.84 -32.04 -29.75
N ALA A 801 -0.29 -30.90 -29.32
CA ALA A 801 1.10 -30.53 -29.54
C ALA A 801 1.72 -29.91 -28.28
N SER A 802 3.06 -29.87 -28.25
CA SER A 802 3.82 -29.30 -27.13
C SER A 802 3.88 -27.78 -27.16
N ARG A 803 3.93 -27.20 -28.36
CA ARG A 803 4.04 -25.76 -28.62
C ARG A 803 3.54 -25.42 -30.03
N LEU A 804 3.28 -24.14 -30.27
CA LEU A 804 2.91 -23.66 -31.60
C LEU A 804 4.16 -23.30 -32.41
N GLY A 805 4.83 -24.30 -33.00
CA GLY A 805 6.03 -24.10 -33.80
C GLY A 805 6.16 -25.07 -34.98
N GLY A 806 6.97 -24.70 -35.98
CA GLY A 806 7.31 -25.57 -37.10
C GLY A 806 6.10 -26.08 -37.88
N VAL A 807 5.90 -27.40 -37.90
CA VAL A 807 4.79 -28.05 -38.63
C VAL A 807 3.43 -27.75 -38.02
N VAL A 808 3.35 -27.52 -36.70
CA VAL A 808 2.09 -27.28 -35.98
C VAL A 808 1.43 -25.97 -36.42
N HIS A 809 2.23 -24.96 -36.75
CA HIS A 809 1.73 -23.68 -37.26
C HIS A 809 0.95 -23.83 -38.58
N ARG A 810 1.17 -24.89 -39.35
CA ARG A 810 0.38 -25.14 -40.58
C ARG A 810 -1.02 -25.66 -40.26
N PHE A 811 -1.18 -26.37 -39.15
CA PHE A 811 -2.47 -26.88 -38.69
C PHE A 811 -3.31 -25.80 -38.01
N SER A 812 -2.69 -24.86 -37.27
CA SER A 812 -3.42 -23.82 -36.54
C SER A 812 -4.29 -22.93 -37.43
N ALA A 813 -3.87 -22.67 -38.68
CA ALA A 813 -4.66 -21.89 -39.63
C ALA A 813 -5.98 -22.58 -40.06
N GLN A 814 -6.13 -23.88 -39.82
CA GLN A 814 -7.33 -24.66 -40.15
C GLN A 814 -8.14 -25.02 -38.90
N LEU A 815 -7.61 -24.76 -37.70
CA LEU A 815 -8.25 -25.08 -36.44
C LEU A 815 -9.03 -23.86 -35.96
N SER A 816 -10.30 -24.08 -35.63
CA SER A 816 -11.22 -23.00 -35.25
C SER A 816 -11.12 -22.67 -33.76
N SER A 817 -10.70 -23.64 -32.95
CA SER A 817 -10.55 -23.50 -31.50
C SER A 817 -9.17 -23.94 -31.03
N THR A 818 -8.58 -23.17 -30.11
CA THR A 818 -7.30 -23.52 -29.46
C THR A 818 -7.47 -23.52 -27.94
N LEU A 819 -7.06 -24.61 -27.31
CA LEU A 819 -7.01 -24.79 -25.85
C LEU A 819 -5.54 -24.79 -25.42
N VAL A 820 -5.19 -23.86 -24.52
CA VAL A 820 -3.81 -23.63 -24.09
C VAL A 820 -3.64 -24.08 -22.65
N LEU A 821 -2.97 -25.22 -22.46
CA LEU A 821 -2.50 -25.70 -21.17
C LEU A 821 -1.22 -24.97 -20.74
N ARG A 822 -0.63 -25.41 -19.63
CA ARG A 822 0.66 -24.90 -19.15
C ARG A 822 1.75 -25.05 -20.22
N LEU A 823 2.30 -23.91 -20.64
CA LEU A 823 3.47 -23.79 -21.51
C LEU A 823 4.71 -23.36 -20.71
N ALA A 824 5.90 -23.66 -21.24
CA ALA A 824 7.16 -23.36 -20.56
C ALA A 824 7.48 -21.86 -20.56
N ASP A 825 7.25 -21.21 -21.71
CA ASP A 825 7.68 -19.85 -21.97
C ASP A 825 6.51 -18.91 -22.26
N ARG A 826 6.65 -17.65 -21.82
CA ARG A 826 5.64 -16.60 -22.03
C ARG A 826 5.42 -16.29 -23.51
N GLN A 827 6.48 -16.36 -24.32
CA GLN A 827 6.38 -16.12 -25.77
C GLN A 827 5.50 -17.17 -26.44
N ASP A 828 5.70 -18.46 -26.14
CA ASP A 828 4.87 -19.54 -26.68
C ASP A 828 3.40 -19.40 -26.25
N HIS A 829 3.14 -18.93 -25.03
CA HIS A 829 1.79 -18.65 -24.54
C HIS A 829 1.07 -17.54 -25.33
N LEU A 830 1.79 -16.46 -25.65
CA LEU A 830 1.26 -15.37 -26.47
C LEU A 830 1.02 -15.81 -27.92
N VAL A 831 1.97 -16.57 -28.49
CA VAL A 831 1.87 -17.11 -29.85
C VAL A 831 0.71 -18.10 -29.97
N ALA A 832 0.40 -18.83 -28.90
CA ALA A 832 -0.77 -19.68 -28.80
C ALA A 832 -2.12 -18.92 -28.72
N GLY A 833 -2.09 -17.58 -28.67
CA GLY A 833 -3.28 -16.73 -28.62
C GLY A 833 -3.84 -16.47 -27.22
N ALA A 834 -3.13 -16.86 -26.15
CA ALA A 834 -3.60 -16.64 -24.78
C ALA A 834 -3.08 -15.31 -24.19
N PRO A 835 -3.84 -14.63 -23.31
CA PRO A 835 -3.48 -13.33 -22.75
C PRO A 835 -2.19 -13.35 -21.94
N ALA A 836 -1.38 -12.29 -22.05
CA ALA A 836 -0.10 -12.15 -21.36
C ALA A 836 -0.23 -12.19 -19.82
N SER A 837 -1.35 -11.69 -19.29
CA SER A 837 -1.66 -11.62 -17.86
C SER A 837 -1.97 -12.99 -17.26
N CYS A 838 -2.41 -13.93 -18.10
CA CYS A 838 -2.77 -15.27 -17.64
C CYS A 838 -1.55 -16.19 -17.55
N PHE A 839 -0.41 -15.85 -18.17
CA PHE A 839 0.75 -16.74 -18.19
C PHE A 839 1.28 -17.05 -16.78
N ASP A 840 1.26 -18.32 -16.40
CA ASP A 840 1.91 -18.82 -15.19
C ASP A 840 2.60 -20.18 -15.45
N PRO A 841 3.94 -20.27 -15.27
CA PRO A 841 4.70 -21.51 -15.49
C PRO A 841 4.48 -22.55 -14.38
N ARG A 842 3.84 -22.18 -13.25
CA ARG A 842 3.55 -23.04 -12.10
C ARG A 842 2.11 -23.56 -12.07
N ARG A 843 1.30 -23.27 -13.10
CA ARG A 843 -0.10 -23.71 -13.17
C ARG A 843 -0.27 -25.20 -12.84
N PRO A 844 -1.35 -25.58 -12.12
CA PRO A 844 -1.62 -26.98 -11.85
C PRO A 844 -1.95 -27.73 -13.15
N ALA A 845 -1.71 -29.04 -13.15
CA ALA A 845 -2.05 -29.88 -14.29
C ALA A 845 -3.57 -29.87 -14.55
N GLY A 846 -3.96 -29.78 -15.80
CA GLY A 846 -5.36 -29.66 -16.22
C GLY A 846 -5.90 -28.23 -16.23
N ARG A 847 -5.13 -27.24 -15.75
CA ARG A 847 -5.48 -25.81 -15.90
C ARG A 847 -5.22 -25.36 -17.33
N ALA A 848 -6.26 -24.90 -18.00
CA ALA A 848 -6.23 -24.47 -19.39
C ALA A 848 -6.83 -23.06 -19.56
N HIS A 849 -6.48 -22.42 -20.67
CA HIS A 849 -7.19 -21.27 -21.19
C HIS A 849 -7.93 -21.68 -22.47
N TRP A 850 -9.22 -21.35 -22.56
CA TRP A 850 -10.10 -21.70 -23.66
C TRP A 850 -11.21 -20.65 -23.79
N GLN A 851 -11.45 -20.14 -25.00
CA GLN A 851 -12.46 -19.10 -25.30
C GLN A 851 -12.45 -17.93 -24.27
N ASP A 852 -11.29 -17.29 -24.12
CA ASP A 852 -11.04 -16.16 -23.20
C ASP A 852 -11.26 -16.45 -21.71
N SER A 853 -11.47 -17.72 -21.35
CA SER A 853 -11.79 -18.15 -19.98
C SER A 853 -10.77 -19.15 -19.45
N GLU A 854 -10.58 -19.15 -18.14
CA GLU A 854 -9.78 -20.17 -17.48
C GLU A 854 -10.64 -21.40 -17.20
N VAL A 855 -10.12 -22.59 -17.50
CA VAL A 855 -10.84 -23.86 -17.39
C VAL A 855 -10.03 -24.85 -16.58
N GLN A 856 -10.70 -25.59 -15.68
CA GLN A 856 -10.16 -26.81 -15.10
C GLN A 856 -10.67 -28.01 -15.89
N ILE A 857 -9.76 -28.77 -16.48
CA ILE A 857 -10.10 -30.05 -17.10
C ILE A 857 -10.50 -31.04 -16.01
N ALA A 858 -11.63 -31.69 -16.24
CA ALA A 858 -12.13 -32.72 -15.36
C ALA A 858 -11.36 -34.03 -15.55
N LEU A 859 -11.28 -34.84 -14.50
CA LEU A 859 -10.70 -36.16 -14.46
C LEU A 859 -11.78 -37.17 -14.84
N ALA A 860 -11.62 -37.78 -16.01
CA ALA A 860 -12.39 -38.96 -16.39
C ALA A 860 -11.89 -40.21 -15.64
N PRO A 861 -12.77 -41.19 -15.38
CA PRO A 861 -12.34 -42.53 -14.97
C PRO A 861 -11.44 -43.15 -16.05
N PRO A 862 -10.46 -43.99 -15.68
CA PRO A 862 -9.59 -44.63 -16.65
C PRO A 862 -10.43 -45.45 -17.63
N SER A 863 -10.31 -45.06 -18.90
CA SER A 863 -11.04 -45.68 -19.99
C SER A 863 -10.29 -46.94 -20.44
N PRO A 864 -10.95 -48.11 -20.61
CA PRO A 864 -10.32 -49.22 -21.32
C PRO A 864 -10.01 -48.73 -22.74
N ALA A 865 -8.75 -48.91 -23.16
CA ALA A 865 -8.31 -48.53 -24.50
C ALA A 865 -9.28 -49.14 -25.53
N SER A 866 -9.90 -48.29 -26.34
CA SER A 866 -10.74 -48.75 -27.43
C SER A 866 -9.91 -49.70 -28.30
N PRO A 867 -10.42 -50.91 -28.62
CA PRO A 867 -9.70 -51.82 -29.51
C PRO A 867 -9.47 -51.10 -30.84
N SER A 868 -8.21 -51.01 -31.23
CA SER A 868 -7.81 -50.41 -32.51
C SER A 868 -8.56 -51.09 -33.65
N SER A 869 -9.17 -50.29 -34.53
CA SER A 869 -9.76 -50.77 -35.79
C SER A 869 -8.71 -51.04 -36.87
N ALA A 870 -7.41 -50.88 -36.56
CA ALA A 870 -6.34 -51.06 -37.52
C ALA A 870 -6.31 -52.50 -38.07
N PRO A 871 -6.05 -52.67 -39.39
CA PRO A 871 -5.90 -53.98 -39.98
C PRO A 871 -4.75 -54.71 -39.29
N GLY A 872 -5.06 -55.82 -38.63
CA GLY A 872 -4.08 -56.65 -37.93
C GLY A 872 -2.97 -57.06 -38.89
N VAL A 873 -1.72 -57.02 -38.41
CA VAL A 873 -0.58 -57.40 -39.25
C VAL A 873 -0.68 -58.88 -39.59
N HIS A 874 -0.79 -59.17 -40.89
CA HIS A 874 -0.92 -60.54 -41.36
C HIS A 874 0.41 -61.27 -41.17
N ARG A 875 0.37 -62.43 -40.51
CA ARG A 875 1.52 -63.32 -40.46
C ARG A 875 1.80 -63.82 -41.88
N TRP A 876 2.97 -63.48 -42.40
CA TRP A 876 3.39 -63.97 -43.70
C TRP A 876 3.61 -65.48 -43.63
N ARG A 877 3.10 -66.21 -44.62
CA ARG A 877 3.36 -67.65 -44.78
C ARG A 877 3.80 -67.91 -46.22
N PRO A 878 4.96 -68.55 -46.44
CA PRO A 878 5.38 -68.92 -47.78
C PRO A 878 4.39 -69.94 -48.37
N SER A 879 3.94 -69.71 -49.60
CA SER A 879 3.03 -70.61 -50.31
C SER A 879 3.84 -71.63 -51.12
N PRO A 880 3.54 -72.95 -51.04
CA PRO A 880 4.20 -73.95 -51.89
C PRO A 880 3.79 -73.81 -53.37
N GLN A 881 2.68 -73.13 -53.65
CA GLN A 881 2.16 -72.97 -55.02
C GLN A 881 2.80 -71.81 -55.80
N ARG A 882 3.59 -70.94 -55.15
CA ARG A 882 4.15 -69.72 -55.75
C ARG A 882 5.52 -69.38 -55.20
N ALA A 883 6.43 -68.94 -56.07
CA ALA A 883 7.72 -68.42 -55.64
C ALA A 883 7.55 -67.06 -54.93
N THR A 884 8.21 -66.89 -53.78
CA THR A 884 8.29 -65.59 -53.09
C THR A 884 9.69 -65.01 -53.23
N VAL A 885 9.80 -63.74 -53.62
CA VAL A 885 11.07 -63.02 -53.65
C VAL A 885 11.13 -62.06 -52.47
N ILE A 886 12.12 -62.22 -51.59
CA ILE A 886 12.38 -61.32 -50.47
C ILE A 886 13.55 -60.39 -50.85
N VAL A 887 13.25 -59.11 -51.05
CA VAL A 887 14.23 -58.07 -51.32
C VAL A 887 14.62 -57.40 -50.00
N THR A 888 15.91 -57.44 -49.66
CA THR A 888 16.43 -56.96 -48.37
C THR A 888 17.87 -56.47 -48.48
N ARG A 889 18.21 -55.35 -47.82
CA ARG A 889 19.59 -54.85 -47.76
C ARG A 889 20.50 -55.69 -46.86
N ALA A 890 19.91 -56.50 -45.97
CA ALA A 890 20.64 -57.35 -45.03
C ALA A 890 20.34 -58.83 -45.29
N THR A 891 20.78 -59.34 -46.45
CA THR A 891 20.54 -60.71 -46.90
C THR A 891 20.95 -61.76 -45.86
N GLY A 892 22.14 -61.63 -45.27
CA GLY A 892 22.62 -62.55 -44.22
C GLY A 892 21.78 -62.54 -42.93
N ALA A 893 21.34 -61.36 -42.48
CA ALA A 893 20.49 -61.23 -41.30
C ALA A 893 19.06 -61.74 -41.55
N ALA A 894 18.50 -61.43 -42.72
CA ALA A 894 17.18 -61.93 -43.14
C ALA A 894 17.19 -63.46 -43.32
N ARG A 895 18.29 -64.04 -43.82
CA ARG A 895 18.48 -65.49 -43.91
C ARG A 895 18.44 -66.16 -42.54
N ALA A 896 19.25 -65.69 -41.60
CA ALA A 896 19.27 -66.20 -40.24
C ALA A 896 17.91 -65.99 -39.53
N MET A 897 17.21 -64.91 -39.84
CA MET A 897 15.87 -64.62 -39.33
C MET A 897 14.84 -65.63 -39.83
N LEU A 898 14.75 -65.83 -41.15
CA LEU A 898 13.79 -66.76 -41.76
C LEU A 898 14.06 -68.21 -41.38
N GLN A 899 15.33 -68.63 -41.29
CA GLN A 899 15.70 -69.96 -40.80
C GLN A 899 15.25 -70.22 -39.36
N ARG A 900 15.20 -69.17 -38.52
CA ARG A 900 14.72 -69.27 -37.13
C ARG A 900 13.19 -69.26 -37.03
N SER A 901 12.48 -68.46 -37.83
CA SER A 901 11.02 -68.33 -37.73
C SER A 901 10.23 -69.44 -38.40
N THR A 902 10.82 -70.15 -39.37
CA THR A 902 10.17 -71.26 -40.09
C THR A 902 10.52 -72.65 -39.54
N GLY A 903 10.95 -72.76 -38.27
CA GLY A 903 11.59 -73.94 -37.67
C GLY A 903 11.12 -75.33 -38.14
N THR A 904 12.07 -76.24 -38.36
CA THR A 904 12.07 -77.72 -38.60
C THR A 904 10.94 -78.45 -39.35
N GLU A 905 9.73 -77.92 -39.49
CA GLU A 905 8.57 -78.60 -40.10
C GLU A 905 8.27 -78.19 -41.55
N ARG A 906 9.01 -77.24 -42.15
CA ARG A 906 8.77 -76.82 -43.55
C ARG A 906 10.07 -76.76 -44.36
N ARG A 907 10.09 -77.50 -45.49
CA ARG A 907 11.14 -77.46 -46.52
C ARG A 907 11.10 -76.11 -47.26
N VAL A 908 11.64 -75.05 -46.67
CA VAL A 908 11.83 -73.76 -47.35
C VAL A 908 13.21 -73.74 -48.01
N ARG A 909 13.29 -73.65 -49.34
CA ARG A 909 14.57 -73.50 -50.07
C ARG A 909 14.90 -72.02 -50.24
N LEU A 910 16.01 -71.59 -49.64
CA LEU A 910 16.56 -70.23 -49.72
C LEU A 910 17.59 -70.16 -50.85
N ILE A 911 17.34 -69.35 -51.88
CA ILE A 911 18.22 -69.18 -53.04
C ILE A 911 18.76 -67.74 -53.05
N GLU A 912 20.08 -67.60 -53.08
CA GLU A 912 20.77 -66.32 -53.34
C GLU A 912 21.26 -66.33 -54.80
N PRO A 913 20.75 -65.46 -55.68
CA PRO A 913 21.20 -65.44 -57.06
C PRO A 913 22.61 -64.87 -57.15
N ALA A 914 23.52 -65.60 -57.81
CA ALA A 914 24.75 -65.00 -58.31
C ALA A 914 24.40 -63.96 -59.39
N ALA A 915 25.19 -62.90 -59.53
CA ALA A 915 24.96 -61.73 -60.40
C ALA A 915 24.71 -62.02 -61.91
N GLN A 916 24.69 -63.29 -62.32
CA GLN A 916 24.49 -63.78 -63.70
C GLN A 916 23.24 -64.67 -63.87
N LEU A 917 22.43 -64.91 -62.83
CA LEU A 917 21.33 -65.88 -62.84
C LEU A 917 19.97 -65.24 -62.50
N PHE A 918 19.41 -64.45 -63.42
CA PHE A 918 17.95 -64.31 -63.51
C PHE A 918 17.50 -65.10 -64.74
N PRO A 919 17.06 -66.37 -64.57
CA PRO A 919 16.69 -67.20 -65.71
C PRO A 919 15.46 -66.63 -66.40
N SER A 920 15.49 -66.54 -67.72
CA SER A 920 14.35 -66.29 -68.60
C SER A 920 13.38 -67.49 -68.70
N ALA A 921 13.41 -68.43 -67.76
CA ALA A 921 12.72 -69.72 -67.78
C ALA A 921 12.07 -70.03 -66.40
N PRO A 922 11.01 -70.87 -66.33
CA PRO A 922 10.37 -71.23 -65.06
C PRO A 922 11.39 -71.80 -64.07
N LEU A 923 11.16 -71.56 -62.77
CA LEU A 923 11.97 -71.98 -61.60
C LEU A 923 12.08 -73.52 -61.41
N ALA A 924 12.13 -74.28 -62.50
CA ALA A 924 12.40 -75.71 -62.55
C ALA A 924 13.84 -76.05 -62.98
N GLY A 925 14.71 -75.05 -63.18
CA GLY A 925 16.08 -75.28 -63.63
C GLY A 925 17.01 -74.12 -63.34
N VAL A 926 17.38 -73.93 -62.07
CA VAL A 926 18.56 -73.14 -61.72
C VAL A 926 19.72 -74.12 -61.53
N ALA A 927 20.72 -74.03 -62.41
CA ALA A 927 21.87 -74.92 -62.45
C ALA A 927 22.70 -74.83 -61.16
N GLY A 928 22.85 -75.96 -60.47
CA GLY A 928 23.64 -76.10 -59.24
C GLY A 928 23.08 -77.07 -58.19
N VAL A 929 21.93 -77.71 -58.43
CA VAL A 929 21.32 -78.70 -57.52
C VAL A 929 21.33 -80.07 -58.19
N GLU A 930 22.06 -81.02 -57.61
CA GLU A 930 22.02 -82.43 -58.01
C GLU A 930 20.58 -82.94 -57.96
N SER A 931 20.22 -83.65 -59.02
CA SER A 931 18.91 -84.23 -59.29
C SER A 931 18.66 -85.47 -58.43
N ASP A 932 18.38 -85.29 -57.15
CA ASP A 932 17.73 -86.33 -56.34
C ASP A 932 16.77 -85.69 -55.31
N VAL A 933 15.53 -86.19 -55.33
CA VAL A 933 14.37 -85.83 -54.50
C VAL A 933 13.62 -84.54 -54.89
N LEU A 934 12.81 -84.64 -55.96
CA LEU A 934 11.57 -83.87 -56.11
C LEU A 934 10.48 -84.55 -55.28
N GLU A 935 10.31 -84.10 -54.03
CA GLU A 935 9.10 -84.34 -53.23
C GLU A 935 8.36 -82.99 -53.05
N ASP A 936 7.04 -83.04 -53.21
CA ASP A 936 6.25 -82.10 -54.02
C ASP A 936 5.55 -80.97 -53.23
N ASP A 937 6.17 -80.39 -52.20
CA ASP A 937 5.50 -79.34 -51.37
C ASP A 937 6.43 -78.29 -50.72
N ALA A 938 7.65 -78.10 -51.25
CA ALA A 938 8.64 -77.17 -50.72
C ALA A 938 8.45 -75.73 -51.27
N ALA A 939 8.17 -74.76 -50.40
CA ALA A 939 8.06 -73.36 -50.80
C ALA A 939 9.42 -72.73 -51.16
N ILE A 940 9.51 -72.11 -52.34
CA ILE A 940 10.74 -71.48 -52.85
C ILE A 940 10.77 -70.00 -52.43
N VAL A 941 11.82 -69.61 -51.70
CA VAL A 941 12.06 -68.23 -51.25
C VAL A 941 13.40 -67.75 -51.78
N VAL A 942 13.39 -66.72 -52.63
CA VAL A 942 14.60 -66.14 -53.21
C VAL A 942 14.97 -64.88 -52.42
N LEU A 943 16.18 -64.82 -51.85
CA LEU A 943 16.70 -63.66 -51.13
C LEU A 943 17.61 -62.85 -52.06
N VAL A 944 17.31 -61.57 -52.23
CA VAL A 944 18.09 -60.69 -53.13
C VAL A 944 18.25 -59.31 -52.48
N ASP A 945 19.37 -58.64 -52.69
CA ASP A 945 19.50 -57.22 -52.35
C ASP A 945 18.89 -56.32 -53.45
N PRO A 946 18.52 -55.05 -53.13
CA PRO A 946 17.90 -54.16 -54.10
C PRO A 946 18.76 -53.92 -55.37
N GLU A 947 20.09 -53.87 -55.25
CA GLU A 947 20.98 -53.58 -56.38
C GLU A 947 21.06 -54.78 -57.34
N THR A 948 21.21 -55.98 -56.80
CA THR A 948 21.17 -57.24 -57.57
C THR A 948 19.82 -57.45 -58.23
N TRP A 949 18.72 -57.09 -57.55
CA TRP A 949 17.38 -57.15 -58.14
C TRP A 949 17.19 -56.17 -59.31
N LEU A 950 17.69 -54.93 -59.17
CA LEU A 950 17.59 -53.91 -60.21
C LEU A 950 18.50 -54.20 -61.42
N SER A 951 19.73 -54.65 -61.17
CA SER A 951 20.69 -55.03 -62.22
C SER A 951 20.25 -56.26 -63.01
N GLY A 952 19.71 -57.27 -62.33
CA GLY A 952 19.12 -58.45 -62.98
C GLY A 952 17.93 -58.15 -63.88
N ARG A 953 17.13 -57.13 -63.53
CA ARG A 953 16.01 -56.64 -64.35
C ARG A 953 16.45 -55.76 -65.53
N LEU A 954 17.61 -55.09 -65.48
CA LEU A 954 18.13 -54.29 -66.60
C LEU A 954 18.56 -55.16 -67.80
N VAL A 955 18.88 -56.43 -67.56
CA VAL A 955 19.23 -57.42 -68.60
C VAL A 955 17.97 -57.96 -69.32
N VAL A 956 16.78 -57.82 -68.73
CA VAL A 956 15.50 -58.30 -69.29
C VAL A 956 14.65 -57.09 -69.69
N GLY A 957 14.78 -56.67 -70.95
CA GLY A 957 14.13 -55.48 -71.48
C GLY A 957 12.61 -55.46 -71.31
N ARG A 958 12.10 -54.28 -70.95
CA ARG A 958 10.71 -53.73 -70.99
C ARG A 958 9.50 -54.56 -70.52
N ASP A 959 9.54 -55.88 -70.46
CA ASP A 959 8.44 -56.73 -70.01
C ASP A 959 8.90 -57.57 -68.82
N LEU A 960 8.10 -57.59 -67.74
CA LEU A 960 8.30 -58.56 -66.65
C LEU A 960 8.42 -59.95 -67.30
N PRO A 961 9.38 -60.81 -66.93
CA PRO A 961 9.33 -62.20 -67.38
C PRO A 961 7.96 -62.78 -66.99
N PRO A 962 7.26 -63.52 -67.88
CA PRO A 962 5.92 -64.05 -67.61
C PRO A 962 5.85 -64.94 -66.35
N SER A 963 7.00 -65.39 -65.84
CA SER A 963 7.15 -66.12 -64.57
C SER A 963 7.08 -65.24 -63.30
N THR A 964 7.17 -63.91 -63.41
CA THR A 964 7.00 -62.96 -62.29
C THR A 964 5.60 -62.34 -62.21
N ALA A 965 4.74 -62.60 -63.21
CA ALA A 965 3.36 -62.13 -63.25
C ALA A 965 2.44 -62.76 -62.17
N GLY A 966 2.98 -63.65 -61.31
CA GLY A 966 2.28 -64.21 -60.16
C GLY A 966 3.14 -64.44 -58.92
N ALA A 967 4.39 -63.95 -58.91
CA ALA A 967 5.29 -64.09 -57.77
C ALA A 967 4.96 -63.06 -56.68
N ASP A 968 4.98 -63.51 -55.42
CA ASP A 968 4.78 -62.61 -54.29
C ASP A 968 6.11 -61.92 -53.97
N LEU A 969 6.09 -60.60 -53.88
CA LEU A 969 7.26 -59.81 -53.51
C LEU A 969 7.15 -59.41 -52.04
N VAL A 970 8.21 -59.64 -51.27
CA VAL A 970 8.33 -59.16 -49.91
C VAL A 970 9.54 -58.23 -49.83
N VAL A 971 9.35 -57.01 -49.34
CA VAL A 971 10.44 -56.04 -49.17
C VAL A 971 10.67 -55.83 -47.69
N HIS A 972 11.85 -56.21 -47.21
CA HIS A 972 12.20 -56.22 -45.78
C HIS A 972 13.47 -55.41 -45.53
N GLY A 973 13.44 -54.49 -44.56
CA GLY A 973 14.61 -53.68 -44.19
C GLY A 973 15.08 -52.71 -45.29
N CYS A 974 14.16 -52.27 -46.15
CA CYS A 974 14.40 -51.29 -47.21
C CYS A 974 13.56 -50.03 -46.97
N SER A 975 13.96 -48.91 -47.58
CA SER A 975 13.21 -47.63 -47.53
C SER A 975 12.02 -47.63 -48.50
N ALA A 976 11.09 -46.68 -48.34
CA ALA A 976 9.99 -46.49 -49.28
C ALA A 976 10.48 -46.19 -50.71
N ALA A 977 11.59 -45.47 -50.83
CA ALA A 977 12.23 -45.21 -52.12
C ALA A 977 12.72 -46.49 -52.79
N ASP A 978 13.34 -47.40 -52.03
CA ASP A 978 13.73 -48.72 -52.53
C ASP A 978 12.50 -49.52 -52.96
N PHE A 979 11.43 -49.51 -52.15
CA PHE A 979 10.19 -50.19 -52.49
C PHE A 979 9.64 -49.72 -53.84
N ARG A 980 9.59 -48.41 -54.11
CA ARG A 980 9.15 -47.87 -55.39
C ARG A 980 10.08 -48.23 -56.53
N GLN A 981 11.40 -48.26 -56.32
CA GLN A 981 12.35 -48.68 -57.36
C GLN A 981 12.20 -50.18 -57.69
N VAL A 982 12.01 -51.01 -56.66
CA VAL A 982 11.86 -52.46 -56.77
C VAL A 982 10.51 -52.85 -57.40
N THR A 983 9.42 -52.14 -57.07
CA THR A 983 8.05 -52.45 -57.55
C THR A 983 7.63 -51.66 -58.80
N ARG A 984 8.27 -50.50 -59.07
CA ARG A 984 7.79 -49.44 -59.98
C ARG A 984 6.41 -48.86 -59.62
N SER A 985 5.91 -49.11 -58.41
CA SER A 985 4.70 -48.45 -57.93
C SER A 985 4.98 -46.98 -57.63
N ARG A 986 4.01 -46.11 -57.97
CA ARG A 986 4.04 -44.69 -57.59
C ARG A 986 3.42 -44.45 -56.21
N GLU A 987 2.66 -45.41 -55.71
CA GLU A 987 2.00 -45.32 -54.42
C GLU A 987 3.01 -45.48 -53.28
N LEU A 988 2.80 -44.73 -52.21
CA LEU A 988 3.59 -44.85 -50.99
C LEU A 988 3.08 -46.07 -50.20
N PRO A 989 3.92 -47.08 -49.91
CA PRO A 989 3.48 -48.25 -49.16
C PRO A 989 3.14 -47.88 -47.70
N PRO A 990 2.31 -48.68 -47.00
CA PRO A 990 1.92 -48.42 -45.62
C PRO A 990 3.15 -48.33 -44.71
N LEU A 991 3.13 -47.45 -43.69
CA LEU A 991 4.28 -47.26 -42.82
C LEU A 991 4.68 -48.56 -42.10
N LEU A 992 5.98 -48.90 -42.07
CA LEU A 992 6.53 -49.97 -41.26
C LEU A 992 7.22 -49.38 -40.03
N GLY A 993 6.94 -49.94 -38.87
CA GLY A 993 7.63 -49.64 -37.62
C GLY A 993 9.00 -50.30 -37.56
N TYR A 994 9.80 -49.89 -36.58
CA TYR A 994 11.18 -50.36 -36.38
C TYR A 994 11.29 -51.81 -35.85
N ALA A 995 10.19 -52.56 -35.75
CA ALA A 995 10.22 -53.92 -35.22
C ALA A 995 10.91 -54.90 -36.18
N SER A 996 11.84 -55.70 -35.65
CA SER A 996 12.50 -56.78 -36.38
C SER A 996 11.46 -57.74 -36.95
N GLY A 997 11.48 -57.99 -38.27
CA GLY A 997 10.56 -58.93 -38.95
C GLY A 997 9.37 -58.30 -39.68
N ARG A 998 9.13 -56.98 -39.56
CA ARG A 998 8.12 -56.27 -40.36
C ARG A 998 8.56 -56.11 -41.82
N ALA A 999 7.67 -56.38 -42.78
CA ALA A 999 7.95 -56.25 -44.20
C ALA A 999 6.72 -55.80 -45.00
N TRP A 1000 6.95 -55.26 -46.20
CA TRP A 1000 5.90 -55.02 -47.18
C TRP A 1000 5.71 -56.26 -48.04
N TRP A 1001 4.48 -56.72 -48.18
CA TRP A 1001 4.07 -57.69 -49.17
C TRP A 1001 3.38 -56.97 -50.32
N TRP A 1002 3.76 -57.31 -51.56
CA TRP A 1002 3.21 -56.68 -52.75
C TRP A 1002 3.07 -57.68 -53.89
N ARG A 1003 2.03 -57.48 -54.70
CA ARG A 1003 1.75 -58.24 -55.92
C ARG A 1003 1.33 -57.27 -57.03
N ALA A 1004 1.71 -57.58 -58.26
CA ALA A 1004 1.30 -56.79 -59.42
C ALA A 1004 -0.24 -56.67 -59.48
N GLY A 1005 -0.74 -55.42 -59.46
CA GLY A 1005 -2.17 -55.11 -59.47
C GLY A 1005 -2.87 -55.13 -58.11
N GLN A 1006 -2.14 -55.30 -57.00
CA GLN A 1006 -2.69 -55.15 -55.64
C GLN A 1006 -1.93 -54.07 -54.84
N GLU A 1007 -2.60 -53.49 -53.85
CA GLU A 1007 -1.99 -52.56 -52.90
C GLU A 1007 -0.96 -53.27 -52.02
N ALA A 1008 0.06 -52.52 -51.60
CA ALA A 1008 1.06 -53.04 -50.68
C ALA A 1008 0.45 -53.25 -49.28
N MET A 1009 0.72 -54.41 -48.68
CA MET A 1009 0.23 -54.76 -47.34
C MET A 1009 1.39 -54.94 -46.37
N ARG A 1010 1.18 -54.69 -45.08
CA ARG A 1010 2.16 -55.02 -44.04
C ARG A 1010 2.03 -56.47 -43.64
N VAL A 1011 3.17 -57.15 -43.51
CA VAL A 1011 3.24 -58.53 -43.04
C VAL A 1011 4.33 -58.70 -41.99
N ASP A 1012 4.15 -59.69 -41.13
CA ASP A 1012 5.14 -60.11 -40.13
C ASP A 1012 5.80 -61.43 -40.54
N LEU A 1013 7.12 -61.42 -40.67
CA LEU A 1013 7.97 -62.55 -41.05
C LEU A 1013 8.37 -63.44 -39.86
N LEU A 1014 8.26 -62.93 -38.63
CA LEU A 1014 8.70 -63.65 -37.43
C LEU A 1014 7.55 -64.39 -36.75
N GLY A 1015 6.34 -63.84 -36.77
CA GLY A 1015 5.23 -64.39 -36.00
C GLY A 1015 5.56 -64.28 -34.51
N SER A 1016 5.00 -63.25 -33.87
CA SER A 1016 5.04 -63.08 -32.41
C SER A 1016 4.74 -64.35 -31.63
#